data_AF-A0AAE3GMM8-F1
#
_entry.id   AF-A0AAE3GMM8-F1
#
_cell.length_a   1.000
_cell.length_b   1.000
_cell.length_c   1.000
_cell.angle_alpha   90.00
_cell.angle_beta   90.00
_cell.angle_gamma   90.00
#
_symmetry.space_group_name_H-M   'P 1'
#
loop_
_entity.id
_entity.type
_entity.pdbx_description
1 polymer ?
#
loop_
_entity_poly.entity_id
_entity_poly.type
_entity_poly.pdbx_seq_one_letter_code
_entity_poly.pdbx_strand_id
1 'polypeptide(L)'
;TTSRSRSRSRVDDLPTYPFQHHHYWLRPSAHGSASSNSAGLRVTGHPLLTAELSLPDSGGLLLTGQLSRDSPRWLADHQVHGMVLFPATGFVELALHVAARTGCDLIEELTLHEPLVISDRCVTIQVTVTDPDKSGCRRMSVYSRSEAPDLENLWTQHAVGTLLMSGSRTPATAGDWPPAGAVPVALNEFYEQLKRNDLAYGPSFRGLRRVWRQGDEVFAEIDLPGDDGEQFGVHPALLDAALHPMNFLPGENLSGLPFAFTDVQLFATGATHVRVRLATERGGVTADLWDAAGQPVMSVGSLTMRQALPQSSTVVRRAAGSMFRVSWEPVTVAEPATGLAVVGIDRRNVADRLAGLGVVCSPYLDPASLSESLAAGTPVPRLVLFSSAVAPGSGLAETVHAASHYTLASIKAWLADDRLVNSTLVLLTHGATTVAGEPVVDLPGAAVWGLVRVAQSENPGRFVLVDLDDDDASYRVLPAVLASNETEIAIRNGEPYAPELVASTDESPTTLGSGGTVLLTGAAGALGQLVARHLVSAHGVRRLVLASRRDVETRELTALGAHVAAVRCDVADRRAVERMLADIPAEHPLTAVIHLAGVLDDGVLPAMTPERVDAVLQPKVDGAWHLHELTSNMDLAAFVMFSSASGILGAPGQANYAAANTFLDGLARHRQALGLPALSIAWGPWDTADGMAAGLSTNARRRFDQAGAVPFTADQGLSLFDAALGTSDEAVLVVMRLARTRPAPRRAARATVGTRIAQLSEADRLAVLRELVKASTAAVLGHQGPDAIGSDSAFGELGFDSLTSMELRNRLNEETGLRLSATAIFDYPTVSALSQLLTEELRQAQDESRKPRTEREAGPLGDIVEVYRQANAQGQPEVGNKILELASRLRPAFNAGDDVNVAELVRLSSGSRRAAMICFASMSVWSSPQEYVRFAEQSHGIRDVWFAPYPGFVPGEPVPATIDALVGHLATLVQERTQGAPVILAGRSSGGMIAYAIAEHLERQGTPVQAVVLLDTYLPTSEQVRYVLPVMQERVLDNERKFGQMTTTRLTAMAAYFSLFRNWGPTGIRTPTLLVRASEPVPGWADGEHSGAEWRTSWPAEHEVIDVPGNHNSMVEGRAEVSVTAAAIEEWLAAHVRPFGST
;
A
#
# COMPACT_ATOMS: atom_id res chain seq x y z
N THR A 1 82.64 0.47 19.20
CA THR A 1 83.72 1.11 19.99
C THR A 1 84.21 2.30 19.19
N THR A 2 84.20 3.55 19.65
CA THR A 2 84.43 4.08 20.99
C THR A 2 83.84 5.49 21.10
N SER A 3 83.32 5.79 22.27
CA SER A 3 82.80 7.09 22.69
C SER A 3 83.86 8.19 22.69
N ARG A 4 83.44 9.44 22.49
CA ARG A 4 83.94 10.57 23.30
C ARG A 4 82.89 11.67 23.40
N SER A 5 82.56 11.99 24.65
CA SER A 5 81.68 13.06 25.09
C SER A 5 82.18 14.44 24.68
N ARG A 6 81.27 15.33 24.30
CA ARG A 6 81.41 16.78 24.51
C ARG A 6 80.15 17.31 25.16
N SER A 7 80.30 17.86 26.36
CA SER A 7 79.26 18.66 26.99
C SER A 7 79.02 19.91 26.14
N ARG A 8 77.75 20.21 25.90
CA ARG A 8 77.31 21.55 25.48
C ARG A 8 76.27 22.02 26.48
N SER A 9 76.53 23.22 26.99
CA SER A 9 75.76 24.02 27.92
C SER A 9 74.27 24.01 27.59
N ARG A 10 73.45 23.73 28.61
CA ARG A 10 72.00 23.99 28.61
C ARG A 10 71.77 25.44 28.21
N VAL A 11 70.95 25.64 27.18
CA VAL A 11 70.34 26.94 26.92
C VAL A 11 69.21 27.04 27.93
N ASP A 12 69.39 27.88 28.95
CA ASP A 12 68.33 28.23 29.89
C ASP A 12 67.17 28.87 29.10
N ASP A 13 65.94 28.50 29.47
CA ASP A 13 64.70 28.84 28.75
C ASP A 13 64.67 30.30 28.31
N LEU A 14 64.68 30.51 26.99
CA LEU A 14 64.42 31.82 26.42
C LEU A 14 62.94 32.18 26.72
N PRO A 15 62.64 33.43 27.12
CA PRO A 15 61.26 33.85 27.31
C PRO A 15 60.45 33.58 26.04
N THR A 16 59.27 33.00 26.21
CA THR A 16 58.38 32.67 25.10
C THR A 16 57.94 33.93 24.37
N TYR A 17 57.48 33.74 23.13
CA TYR A 17 57.00 34.84 22.29
C TYR A 17 56.00 35.72 23.06
N PRO A 18 56.22 37.04 23.20
CA PRO A 18 55.33 37.92 23.94
C PRO A 18 54.06 38.15 23.11
N PHE A 19 53.08 37.26 23.26
CA PHE A 19 51.77 37.41 22.64
C PHE A 19 51.19 38.77 23.00
N GLN A 20 50.49 39.42 22.07
CA GLN A 20 49.93 40.76 22.27
C GLN A 20 48.80 40.81 23.32
N HIS A 21 48.48 39.70 24.03
CA HIS A 21 47.49 39.57 25.12
C HIS A 21 46.15 40.31 24.90
N HIS A 22 45.65 40.35 23.66
CA HIS A 22 44.31 40.86 23.38
C HIS A 22 43.27 39.78 23.70
N HIS A 23 42.28 40.11 24.52
CA HIS A 23 41.17 39.21 24.86
C HIS A 23 40.19 39.12 23.69
N TYR A 24 40.37 38.12 22.82
CA TYR A 24 39.38 37.74 21.80
C TYR A 24 38.46 36.66 22.37
N TRP A 25 37.56 37.08 23.27
CA TRP A 25 36.49 36.24 23.80
C TRP A 25 35.17 36.70 23.20
N LEU A 26 34.37 35.77 22.68
CA LEU A 26 32.95 36.00 22.40
C LEU A 26 32.26 36.25 23.74
N ARG A 27 32.17 37.52 24.14
CA ARG A 27 31.29 37.94 25.23
C ARG A 27 29.86 37.89 24.68
N PRO A 28 28.93 37.09 25.23
CA PRO A 28 27.54 37.16 24.83
C PRO A 28 27.06 38.57 25.15
N SER A 29 26.86 39.38 24.12
CA SER A 29 26.25 40.69 24.24
C SER A 29 24.84 40.47 24.77
N ALA A 30 24.53 41.03 25.94
CA ALA A 30 23.17 41.03 26.51
C ALA A 30 22.14 41.76 25.62
N HIS A 31 22.54 42.28 24.47
CA HIS A 31 21.69 42.95 23.48
C HIS A 31 22.06 42.38 22.10
N GLY A 32 21.26 41.44 21.63
CA GLY A 32 21.46 40.74 20.36
C GLY A 32 21.35 39.23 20.50
N SER A 33 20.16 38.74 20.89
CA SER A 33 19.75 37.44 20.34
C SER A 33 19.89 37.56 18.82
N ALA A 34 20.57 36.61 18.18
CA ALA A 34 20.33 36.38 16.77
C ALA A 34 18.84 36.09 16.69
N SER A 35 18.06 37.13 16.39
CA SER A 35 16.62 37.14 16.61
C SER A 35 16.07 35.97 15.83
N SER A 36 15.23 35.15 16.46
CA SER A 36 14.46 34.12 15.77
C SER A 36 13.81 34.67 14.49
N ASN A 37 13.56 35.99 14.41
CA ASN A 37 13.10 36.71 13.22
C ASN A 37 14.00 36.56 11.97
N SER A 38 15.31 36.37 12.09
CA SER A 38 16.20 36.18 10.93
C SER A 38 16.05 34.79 10.29
N ALA A 39 15.46 33.84 11.02
CA ALA A 39 15.05 32.52 10.53
C ALA A 39 13.55 32.45 10.19
N GLY A 40 12.86 33.60 10.13
CA GLY A 40 11.41 33.67 9.90
C GLY A 40 10.54 33.29 11.10
N LEU A 41 11.14 33.12 12.30
CA LEU A 41 10.43 32.73 13.52
C LEU A 41 10.10 33.96 14.38
N ARG A 42 8.87 34.08 14.86
CA ARG A 42 8.46 35.13 15.80
C ARG A 42 8.74 34.69 17.23
N VAL A 43 9.42 35.53 18.01
CA VAL A 43 9.58 35.31 19.47
C VAL A 43 8.24 35.55 20.17
N THR A 44 7.83 34.63 21.03
CA THR A 44 6.51 34.69 21.71
C THR A 44 6.55 35.39 23.07
N GLY A 45 7.71 35.43 23.72
CA GLY A 45 7.86 35.85 25.12
C GLY A 45 7.39 34.83 26.16
N HIS A 46 6.90 33.65 25.75
CA HIS A 46 6.42 32.61 26.66
C HIS A 46 7.56 31.71 27.18
N PRO A 47 7.64 31.37 28.48
CA PRO A 47 8.74 30.59 29.04
C PRO A 47 8.89 29.17 28.48
N LEU A 48 7.78 28.54 28.05
CA LEU A 48 7.79 27.17 27.52
C LEU A 48 7.75 27.09 25.99
N LEU A 49 7.33 28.16 25.31
CA LEU A 49 7.08 28.17 23.86
C LEU A 49 7.77 29.37 23.23
N THR A 50 9.10 29.38 23.24
CA THR A 50 9.92 30.56 22.91
C THR A 50 9.79 31.11 21.49
N ALA A 51 9.37 30.30 20.52
CA ALA A 51 9.30 30.67 19.10
C ALA A 51 8.01 30.20 18.42
N GLU A 52 7.60 30.93 17.40
CA GLU A 52 6.38 30.70 16.62
C GLU A 52 6.64 30.86 15.12
N LEU A 53 5.99 30.02 14.31
CA LEU A 53 5.99 30.03 12.86
C LEU A 53 4.57 29.89 12.32
N SER A 54 4.21 30.68 11.31
CA SER A 54 2.98 30.48 10.55
C SER A 54 3.21 29.49 9.42
N LEU A 55 2.30 28.53 9.24
CA LEU A 55 2.39 27.49 8.23
C LEU A 55 1.64 27.94 6.96
N PRO A 56 2.34 28.23 5.84
CA PRO A 56 1.71 28.82 4.65
C PRO A 56 0.71 27.90 3.96
N ASP A 57 0.94 26.59 3.97
CA ASP A 57 0.11 25.61 3.25
C ASP A 57 -1.21 25.28 3.97
N SER A 58 -1.24 25.45 5.30
CA SER A 58 -2.37 25.07 6.15
C SER A 58 -3.05 26.25 6.85
N GLY A 59 -2.47 27.45 6.78
CA GLY A 59 -2.87 28.64 7.55
C GLY A 59 -2.73 28.50 9.07
N GLY A 60 -2.24 27.34 9.55
CA GLY A 60 -2.05 27.03 10.96
C GLY A 60 -0.84 27.69 11.61
N LEU A 61 -0.69 27.49 12.91
CA LEU A 61 0.45 27.96 13.71
C LEU A 61 1.27 26.79 14.23
N LEU A 62 2.59 26.96 14.28
CA LEU A 62 3.51 26.07 14.99
C LEU A 62 4.26 26.88 16.03
N LEU A 63 4.19 26.47 17.29
CA LEU A 63 4.95 27.04 18.40
C LEU A 63 5.96 26.02 18.91
N THR A 64 7.12 26.45 19.36
CA THR A 64 8.17 25.55 19.83
C THR A 64 9.00 26.13 20.97
N GLY A 65 9.51 25.25 21.82
CA GLY A 65 10.42 25.57 22.91
C GLY A 65 11.29 24.37 23.29
N GLN A 66 12.14 24.56 24.29
CA GLN A 66 12.97 23.50 24.86
C GLN A 66 12.74 23.38 26.36
N LEU A 67 12.67 22.15 26.83
CA LEU A 67 12.50 21.80 28.23
C LEU A 67 13.69 20.95 28.68
N SER A 68 14.13 21.18 29.90
CA SER A 68 15.12 20.33 30.58
C SER A 68 14.80 20.30 32.07
N ARG A 69 15.47 19.43 32.82
CA ARG A 69 15.29 19.38 34.29
C ARG A 69 15.55 20.73 34.96
N ASP A 70 16.48 21.50 34.42
CA ASP A 70 16.90 22.78 35.01
C ASP A 70 16.20 24.00 34.39
N SER A 71 15.39 23.81 33.33
CA SER A 71 14.76 24.91 32.60
C SER A 71 13.36 24.55 32.06
N PRO A 72 12.30 25.17 32.59
CA PRO A 72 12.28 26.03 33.77
C PRO A 72 12.53 25.27 35.07
N ARG A 73 13.16 25.95 36.06
CA ARG A 73 13.67 25.32 37.31
C ARG A 73 12.63 24.57 38.13
N TRP A 74 11.36 24.97 38.04
CA TRP A 74 10.28 24.31 38.78
C TRP A 74 10.00 22.90 38.26
N LEU A 75 10.37 22.53 37.02
CA LEU A 75 10.04 21.21 36.47
C LEU A 75 10.61 20.05 37.30
N ALA A 76 11.83 20.18 37.82
CA ALA A 76 12.46 19.13 38.62
C ALA A 76 11.68 18.77 39.90
N ASP A 77 10.82 19.67 40.37
CA ASP A 77 10.00 19.49 41.57
C ASP A 77 8.69 18.70 41.31
N HIS A 78 8.36 18.36 40.06
CA HIS A 78 7.19 17.54 39.76
C HIS A 78 7.60 16.10 39.44
N GLN A 79 7.58 15.23 40.45
CA GLN A 79 8.00 13.83 40.32
C GLN A 79 6.86 12.86 40.60
N VAL A 80 6.72 11.88 39.71
CA VAL A 80 5.74 10.79 39.82
C VAL A 80 6.44 9.47 39.55
N HIS A 81 6.30 8.49 40.47
CA HIS A 81 7.01 7.20 40.43
C HIS A 81 8.53 7.34 40.23
N GLY A 82 9.13 8.37 40.83
CA GLY A 82 10.57 8.67 40.75
C GLY A 82 11.03 9.31 39.44
N MET A 83 10.12 9.68 38.54
CA MET A 83 10.42 10.34 37.27
C MET A 83 9.97 11.81 37.30
N VAL A 84 10.79 12.71 36.73
CA VAL A 84 10.38 14.09 36.49
C VAL A 84 9.42 14.11 35.30
N LEU A 85 8.17 14.48 35.56
CA LEU A 85 7.13 14.58 34.52
C LEU A 85 6.77 16.04 34.29
N PHE A 86 6.56 16.42 33.02
CA PHE A 86 5.88 17.66 32.71
C PHE A 86 4.43 17.58 33.23
N PRO A 87 4.00 18.51 34.09
CA PRO A 87 2.70 18.42 34.74
C PRO A 87 1.56 18.56 33.74
N ALA A 88 0.42 17.93 34.04
CA ALA A 88 -0.79 18.04 33.23
C ALA A 88 -1.24 19.50 33.03
N THR A 89 -1.11 20.30 34.07
CA THR A 89 -1.40 21.74 34.07
C THR A 89 -0.44 22.55 33.21
N GLY A 90 0.76 22.00 32.93
CA GLY A 90 1.66 22.53 31.94
C GLY A 90 1.07 22.45 30.54
N PHE A 91 0.38 21.36 30.18
CA PHE A 91 -0.31 21.25 28.89
C PHE A 91 -1.51 22.21 28.80
N VAL A 92 -2.22 22.42 29.91
CA VAL A 92 -3.29 23.44 30.00
C VAL A 92 -2.71 24.83 29.70
N GLU A 93 -1.59 25.20 30.31
CA GLU A 93 -0.93 26.48 30.03
C GLU A 93 -0.47 26.62 28.57
N LEU A 94 0.07 25.56 27.96
CA LEU A 94 0.40 25.57 26.53
C LEU A 94 -0.85 25.83 25.67
N ALA A 95 -1.96 25.19 26.01
CA ALA A 95 -3.23 25.35 25.32
C ALA A 95 -3.82 26.76 25.51
N LEU A 96 -3.76 27.32 26.73
CA LEU A 96 -4.21 28.68 27.02
C LEU A 96 -3.40 29.73 26.27
N HIS A 97 -2.07 29.58 26.26
CA HIS A 97 -1.20 30.46 25.50
C HIS A 97 -1.58 30.42 24.02
N VAL A 98 -1.72 29.23 23.45
CA VAL A 98 -2.08 29.05 22.04
C VAL A 98 -3.47 29.60 21.72
N ALA A 99 -4.46 29.37 22.59
CA ALA A 99 -5.82 29.90 22.42
C ALA A 99 -5.79 31.43 22.29
N ALA A 100 -5.08 32.13 23.19
CA ALA A 100 -4.91 33.57 23.13
C ALA A 100 -4.22 34.04 21.84
N ARG A 101 -3.28 33.24 21.28
CA ARG A 101 -2.61 33.55 20.00
C ARG A 101 -3.54 33.42 18.80
N THR A 102 -4.48 32.48 18.83
CA THR A 102 -5.45 32.25 17.75
C THR A 102 -6.75 33.01 17.92
N GLY A 103 -6.87 33.82 18.97
CA GLY A 103 -8.05 34.58 19.34
C GLY A 103 -9.07 33.81 20.18
N CYS A 104 -8.90 32.49 20.33
CA CYS A 104 -9.79 31.61 21.10
C CYS A 104 -9.70 31.90 22.60
N ASP A 105 -10.81 31.71 23.31
CA ASP A 105 -10.93 31.96 24.76
C ASP A 105 -11.45 30.73 25.53
N LEU A 106 -11.77 29.64 24.84
CA LEU A 106 -12.23 28.38 25.43
C LEU A 106 -11.42 27.19 24.90
N ILE A 107 -10.93 26.38 25.83
CA ILE A 107 -10.49 25.01 25.55
C ILE A 107 -11.71 24.12 25.77
N GLU A 108 -12.33 23.67 24.68
CA GLU A 108 -13.50 22.77 24.74
C GLU A 108 -13.08 21.44 25.37
N GLU A 109 -11.99 20.88 24.89
CA GLU A 109 -11.42 19.64 25.40
C GLU A 109 -9.89 19.66 25.23
N LEU A 110 -9.17 19.17 26.23
CA LEU A 110 -7.74 18.86 26.17
C LEU A 110 -7.51 17.49 26.79
N THR A 111 -7.14 16.52 25.96
CA THR A 111 -6.94 15.12 26.35
C THR A 111 -5.46 14.75 26.31
N LEU A 112 -4.97 14.16 27.40
CA LEU A 112 -3.56 13.79 27.60
C LEU A 112 -3.35 12.31 27.29
N HIS A 113 -2.56 12.02 26.25
CA HIS A 113 -2.31 10.67 25.76
C HIS A 113 -1.10 10.01 26.40
N GLU A 114 0.01 10.75 26.52
CA GLU A 114 1.29 10.22 27.00
C GLU A 114 1.96 11.18 27.98
N PRO A 115 2.47 10.70 29.13
CA PRO A 115 3.31 11.50 30.01
C PRO A 115 4.56 12.00 29.27
N LEU A 116 4.87 13.28 29.41
CA LEU A 116 6.13 13.86 28.93
C LEU A 116 7.18 13.75 30.03
N VAL A 117 8.06 12.76 29.91
CA VAL A 117 9.16 12.53 30.86
C VAL A 117 10.33 13.46 30.54
N ILE A 118 10.78 14.23 31.54
CA ILE A 118 11.94 15.11 31.42
C ILE A 118 13.20 14.36 31.88
N SER A 119 13.97 13.89 30.89
CA SER A 119 15.26 13.22 31.10
C SER A 119 16.38 14.22 31.44
N ASP A 120 17.61 13.73 31.63
CA ASP A 120 18.79 14.59 31.82
C ASP A 120 19.19 15.37 30.55
N ARG A 121 18.60 15.04 29.40
CA ARG A 121 18.81 15.76 28.13
C ARG A 121 17.66 16.72 27.84
N CYS A 122 17.94 17.73 27.02
CA CYS A 122 16.93 18.66 26.54
C CYS A 122 15.89 17.92 25.68
N VAL A 123 14.65 18.36 25.81
CA VAL A 123 13.51 17.90 25.03
C VAL A 123 12.97 19.09 24.26
N THR A 124 12.86 18.95 22.94
CA THR A 124 12.16 19.95 22.11
C THR A 124 10.68 19.72 22.23
N ILE A 125 9.89 20.76 22.51
CA ILE A 125 8.43 20.72 22.47
C ILE A 125 7.92 21.49 21.25
N GLN A 126 6.87 20.97 20.62
CA GLN A 126 6.16 21.64 19.52
C GLN A 126 4.66 21.59 19.76
N VAL A 127 3.98 22.69 19.45
CA VAL A 127 2.52 22.77 19.47
C VAL A 127 2.07 23.20 18.09
N THR A 128 1.29 22.36 17.43
CA THR A 128 0.73 22.65 16.11
C THR A 128 -0.75 22.96 16.24
N VAL A 129 -1.22 23.95 15.50
CA VAL A 129 -2.62 24.41 15.52
C VAL A 129 -3.12 24.51 14.10
N THR A 130 -4.31 23.98 13.84
CA THR A 130 -4.94 24.10 12.52
C THR A 130 -5.53 25.48 12.28
N ASP A 131 -5.82 25.78 11.02
CA ASP A 131 -6.78 26.83 10.70
C ASP A 131 -8.17 26.54 11.28
N PRO A 132 -9.02 27.58 11.45
CA PRO A 132 -10.35 27.39 11.97
C PRO A 132 -11.19 26.69 10.89
N ASP A 133 -11.97 25.68 11.29
CA ASP A 133 -12.92 25.07 10.41
C ASP A 133 -14.16 25.97 10.17
N LYS A 134 -15.17 25.45 9.47
CA LYS A 134 -16.42 26.20 9.17
C LYS A 134 -17.18 26.63 10.43
N SER A 135 -16.96 25.96 11.56
CA SER A 135 -17.55 26.30 12.87
C SER A 135 -16.68 27.25 13.69
N GLY A 136 -15.51 27.66 13.18
CA GLY A 136 -14.54 28.48 13.93
C GLY A 136 -13.65 27.66 14.87
N CYS A 137 -13.74 26.33 14.81
CA CYS A 137 -13.03 25.42 15.69
C CYS A 137 -11.60 25.16 15.20
N ARG A 138 -10.63 25.21 16.13
CA ARG A 138 -9.22 24.93 15.87
C ARG A 138 -8.76 23.72 16.65
N ARG A 139 -8.06 22.81 15.99
CA ARG A 139 -7.44 21.66 16.66
C ARG A 139 -5.99 21.99 16.99
N MET A 140 -5.56 21.60 18.18
CA MET A 140 -4.17 21.68 18.61
C MET A 140 -3.61 20.31 18.99
N SER A 141 -2.32 20.12 18.76
CA SER A 141 -1.58 18.92 19.17
C SER A 141 -0.23 19.33 19.76
N VAL A 142 0.15 18.68 20.87
CA VAL A 142 1.43 18.89 21.55
C VAL A 142 2.34 17.69 21.31
N TYR A 143 3.53 17.94 20.79
CA TYR A 143 4.55 16.95 20.48
C TYR A 143 5.84 17.24 21.24
N SER A 144 6.61 16.21 21.51
CA SER A 144 7.99 16.37 21.98
C SER A 144 8.96 15.46 21.23
N ARG A 145 10.24 15.83 21.24
CA ARG A 145 11.34 15.04 20.66
C ARG A 145 12.54 15.09 21.59
N SER A 146 13.10 13.92 21.87
CA SER A 146 14.30 13.74 22.68
C SER A 146 15.56 13.93 21.84
N GLU A 147 16.60 14.53 22.41
CA GLU A 147 17.96 14.59 21.83
C GLU A 147 18.81 13.33 22.14
N ALA A 148 18.18 12.20 22.45
CA ALA A 148 18.87 10.92 22.61
C ALA A 148 19.21 10.33 21.22
N PRO A 149 20.42 9.76 20.99
CA PRO A 149 20.89 9.38 19.65
C PRO A 149 20.05 8.28 18.99
N ASP A 150 19.38 7.47 19.79
CA ASP A 150 18.45 6.40 19.40
C ASP A 150 17.02 6.88 19.13
N LEU A 151 16.68 8.12 19.54
CA LEU A 151 15.34 8.71 19.43
C LEU A 151 15.33 10.07 18.71
N GLU A 152 16.46 10.52 18.17
CA GLU A 152 16.71 11.88 17.66
C GLU A 152 15.75 12.32 16.54
N ASN A 153 15.09 11.36 15.87
CA ASN A 153 14.15 11.59 14.78
C ASN A 153 12.68 11.26 15.11
N LEU A 154 12.36 10.88 16.36
CA LEU A 154 11.02 10.43 16.74
C LEU A 154 10.27 11.49 17.55
N TRP A 155 9.18 12.00 16.99
CA TRP A 155 8.22 12.85 17.71
C TRP A 155 7.19 12.01 18.46
N THR A 156 6.94 12.36 19.72
CA THR A 156 5.89 11.76 20.57
C THR A 156 4.77 12.76 20.78
N GLN A 157 3.54 12.40 20.47
CA GLN A 157 2.36 13.23 20.75
C GLN A 157 1.88 13.02 22.18
N HIS A 158 1.79 14.09 22.96
CA HIS A 158 1.45 14.06 24.38
C HIS A 158 0.01 14.49 24.67
N ALA A 159 -0.51 15.47 23.91
CA ALA A 159 -1.85 16.01 24.14
C ALA A 159 -2.49 16.42 22.81
N VAL A 160 -3.82 16.34 22.76
CA VAL A 160 -4.67 16.89 21.70
C VAL A 160 -5.74 17.74 22.35
N GLY A 161 -6.03 18.89 21.76
CA GLY A 161 -7.10 19.75 22.23
C GLY A 161 -7.89 20.44 21.13
N THR A 162 -9.06 20.91 21.52
CA THR A 162 -10.00 21.64 20.68
C THR A 162 -10.21 23.03 21.27
N LEU A 163 -9.99 24.05 20.45
CA LEU A 163 -10.06 25.46 20.83
C LEU A 163 -11.20 26.16 20.09
N LEU A 164 -11.98 26.94 20.83
CA LEU A 164 -13.15 27.65 20.32
C LEU A 164 -13.14 29.12 20.72
N MET A 165 -13.88 29.91 19.94
CA MET A 165 -14.39 31.21 20.38
C MET A 165 -15.71 30.97 21.12
N SER A 166 -15.72 31.14 22.43
CA SER A 166 -16.93 31.10 23.23
C SER A 166 -17.66 32.45 23.15
N GLY A 167 -18.99 32.41 23.07
CA GLY A 167 -19.81 33.60 23.34
C GLY A 167 -19.81 33.85 24.85
N SER A 168 -19.59 35.11 25.27
CA SER A 168 -19.38 35.53 26.66
C SER A 168 -20.09 34.64 27.72
N ARG A 169 -19.33 33.75 28.37
CA ARG A 169 -19.82 32.99 29.53
C ARG A 169 -19.60 33.85 30.77
N THR A 170 -20.63 34.03 31.59
CA THR A 170 -20.52 34.81 32.82
C THR A 170 -19.78 33.98 33.88
N PRO A 171 -18.62 34.43 34.39
CA PRO A 171 -17.87 33.70 35.40
C PRO A 171 -18.66 33.64 36.73
N ALA A 172 -18.46 32.56 37.48
CA ALA A 172 -19.00 32.44 38.84
C ALA A 172 -18.34 33.46 39.79
N THR A 173 -19.09 33.95 40.78
CA THR A 173 -18.56 34.85 41.83
C THR A 173 -18.12 34.05 43.05
N ALA A 174 -16.98 34.40 43.66
CA ALA A 174 -16.41 33.67 44.79
C ALA A 174 -17.30 33.57 46.04
N GLY A 175 -18.21 34.53 46.25
CA GLY A 175 -19.02 34.62 47.48
C GLY A 175 -18.19 34.92 48.73
N ASP A 176 -18.74 34.59 49.91
CA ASP A 176 -18.04 34.72 51.20
C ASP A 176 -16.91 33.68 51.33
N TRP A 177 -15.75 34.08 51.87
CA TRP A 177 -14.56 33.22 51.94
C TRP A 177 -13.88 33.20 53.34
N PRO A 178 -13.64 32.01 53.94
CA PRO A 178 -14.20 30.72 53.52
C PRO A 178 -15.73 30.72 53.68
N PRO A 179 -16.47 29.87 52.94
CA PRO A 179 -17.93 29.83 53.03
C PRO A 179 -18.45 29.58 54.45
N ALA A 180 -19.56 30.23 54.80
CA ALA A 180 -20.19 30.05 56.10
C ALA A 180 -20.61 28.59 56.30
N GLY A 181 -20.10 27.96 57.37
CA GLY A 181 -20.37 26.55 57.70
C GLY A 181 -19.36 25.55 57.12
N ALA A 182 -18.34 25.99 56.38
CA ALA A 182 -17.26 25.12 55.92
C ALA A 182 -16.31 24.74 57.06
N VAL A 183 -15.91 23.46 57.13
CA VAL A 183 -15.08 22.92 58.21
C VAL A 183 -13.61 22.89 57.77
N PRO A 184 -12.67 23.47 58.53
CA PRO A 184 -11.26 23.46 58.16
C PRO A 184 -10.66 22.04 58.22
N VAL A 185 -9.80 21.72 57.26
CA VAL A 185 -9.08 20.43 57.15
C VAL A 185 -7.62 20.63 57.52
N ALA A 186 -7.07 19.74 58.35
CA ALA A 186 -5.67 19.78 58.75
C ALA A 186 -4.77 19.23 57.62
N LEU A 187 -3.70 19.97 57.27
CA LEU A 187 -2.75 19.62 56.20
C LEU A 187 -1.47 18.93 56.70
N ASN A 188 -1.43 18.55 57.99
CA ASN A 188 -0.26 17.91 58.58
C ASN A 188 0.08 16.61 57.84
N GLU A 189 1.34 16.45 57.43
CA GLU A 189 1.84 15.31 56.65
C GLU A 189 1.19 15.09 55.27
N PHE A 190 0.36 16.00 54.76
CA PHE A 190 -0.34 15.82 53.48
C PHE A 190 0.60 15.48 52.32
N TYR A 191 1.65 16.28 52.10
CA TYR A 191 2.63 16.02 51.04
C TYR A 191 3.50 14.79 51.30
N GLU A 192 3.69 14.39 52.56
CA GLU A 192 4.38 13.13 52.89
C GLU A 192 3.49 11.91 52.59
N GLN A 193 2.16 12.03 52.73
CA GLN A 193 1.21 11.01 52.29
C GLN A 193 1.19 10.87 50.77
N LEU A 194 1.15 11.98 50.03
CA LEU A 194 1.26 11.95 48.56
C LEU A 194 2.57 11.29 48.10
N LYS A 195 3.69 11.59 48.76
CA LYS A 195 4.98 10.96 48.48
C LYS A 195 4.98 9.45 48.73
N ARG A 196 4.26 8.95 49.75
CA ARG A 196 4.09 7.50 49.99
C ARG A 196 3.29 6.81 48.87
N ASN A 197 2.47 7.56 48.14
CA ASN A 197 1.75 7.12 46.96
C ASN A 197 2.50 7.47 45.66
N ASP A 198 3.83 7.60 45.72
CA ASP A 198 4.72 7.93 44.60
C ASP A 198 4.48 9.28 43.90
N LEU A 199 3.71 10.19 44.51
CA LEU A 199 3.53 11.56 44.05
C LEU A 199 4.45 12.49 44.86
N ALA A 200 5.68 12.65 44.39
CA ALA A 200 6.73 13.40 45.07
C ALA A 200 6.80 14.85 44.55
N TYR A 201 6.02 15.73 45.17
CA TYR A 201 6.07 17.17 44.90
C TYR A 201 7.21 17.84 45.68
N GLY A 202 8.07 18.59 44.99
CA GLY A 202 9.10 19.48 45.53
C GLY A 202 8.55 20.87 45.89
N PRO A 203 9.40 21.80 46.38
CA PRO A 203 8.97 23.08 46.92
C PRO A 203 8.08 23.91 45.98
N SER A 204 8.34 23.89 44.67
CA SER A 204 7.59 24.67 43.67
C SER A 204 6.11 24.25 43.56
N PHE A 205 5.78 22.98 43.85
CA PHE A 205 4.42 22.43 43.77
C PHE A 205 3.72 22.38 45.15
N ARG A 206 4.39 22.82 46.22
CA ARG A 206 3.85 22.80 47.59
C ARG A 206 3.09 24.08 47.97
N GLY A 207 2.20 24.53 47.07
CA GLY A 207 1.47 25.80 47.19
C GLY A 207 0.24 25.79 48.11
N LEU A 208 -0.27 24.61 48.50
CA LEU A 208 -1.50 24.48 49.28
C LEU A 208 -1.36 25.05 50.70
N ARG A 209 -2.16 26.07 51.07
CA ARG A 209 -2.07 26.76 52.36
C ARG A 209 -3.16 26.39 53.35
N ARG A 210 -4.42 26.42 52.89
CA ARG A 210 -5.59 26.16 53.73
C ARG A 210 -6.64 25.42 52.92
N VAL A 211 -7.38 24.54 53.59
CA VAL A 211 -8.48 23.76 53.00
C VAL A 211 -9.67 23.76 53.95
N TRP A 212 -10.86 23.89 53.37
CA TRP A 212 -12.14 23.72 54.05
C TRP A 212 -13.02 22.76 53.25
N ARG A 213 -13.89 22.01 53.94
CA ARG A 213 -14.85 21.10 53.32
C ARG A 213 -16.28 21.49 53.69
N GLN A 214 -17.19 21.46 52.72
CA GLN A 214 -18.62 21.67 52.93
C GLN A 214 -19.40 20.74 51.99
N GLY A 215 -20.06 19.72 52.53
CA GLY A 215 -20.76 18.72 51.71
C GLY A 215 -19.81 18.01 50.74
N ASP A 216 -20.15 18.05 49.45
CA ASP A 216 -19.38 17.48 48.34
C ASP A 216 -18.44 18.49 47.66
N GLU A 217 -18.20 19.64 48.31
CA GLU A 217 -17.31 20.70 47.85
C GLU A 217 -16.09 20.87 48.76
N VAL A 218 -14.96 21.22 48.14
CA VAL A 218 -13.70 21.57 48.82
C VAL A 218 -13.27 22.96 48.40
N PHE A 219 -12.89 23.78 49.37
CA PHE A 219 -12.41 25.14 49.20
C PHE A 219 -10.96 25.22 49.64
N ALA A 220 -10.08 25.88 48.90
CA ALA A 220 -8.68 26.01 49.29
C ALA A 220 -8.03 27.34 48.89
N GLU A 221 -7.03 27.74 49.67
CA GLU A 221 -6.14 28.86 49.36
C GLU A 221 -4.77 28.31 48.92
N ILE A 222 -4.28 28.77 47.77
CA ILE A 222 -3.04 28.32 47.14
C ILE A 222 -2.14 29.54 46.87
N ASP A 223 -0.86 29.43 47.24
CA ASP A 223 0.18 30.39 46.84
C ASP A 223 1.12 29.76 45.83
N LEU A 224 1.57 30.54 44.84
CA LEU A 224 2.69 30.18 43.98
C LEU A 224 4.00 30.38 44.76
N PRO A 225 4.83 29.35 44.94
CA PRO A 225 6.15 29.52 45.54
C PRO A 225 7.12 30.17 44.53
N GLY A 226 7.34 31.49 44.63
CA GLY A 226 8.24 32.26 43.76
C GLY A 226 7.53 33.38 42.99
N ASP A 227 8.28 34.16 42.20
CA ASP A 227 7.82 35.41 41.58
C ASP A 227 7.53 35.30 40.06
N ASP A 228 7.52 34.09 39.48
CA ASP A 228 7.41 33.88 38.02
C ASP A 228 5.96 33.88 37.47
N GLY A 229 4.97 34.27 38.29
CA GLY A 229 3.55 34.15 37.95
C GLY A 229 3.12 34.98 36.73
N GLU A 230 3.70 36.17 36.52
CA GLU A 230 3.31 37.13 35.47
C GLU A 230 3.58 36.64 34.03
N GLN A 231 4.40 35.60 33.85
CA GLN A 231 4.83 35.10 32.53
C GLN A 231 3.88 34.03 31.95
N PHE A 232 2.86 33.62 32.71
CA PHE A 232 1.93 32.55 32.36
C PHE A 232 0.48 33.04 32.42
N GLY A 233 -0.41 32.37 31.68
CA GLY A 233 -1.85 32.50 31.87
C GLY A 233 -2.21 32.15 33.31
N VAL A 234 -1.92 30.90 33.71
CA VAL A 234 -1.84 30.50 35.12
C VAL A 234 -0.59 29.64 35.28
N HIS A 235 0.28 29.98 36.22
CA HIS A 235 1.53 29.24 36.40
C HIS A 235 1.25 27.74 36.62
N PRO A 236 1.88 26.81 35.86
CA PRO A 236 1.56 25.38 35.94
C PRO A 236 1.61 24.80 37.36
N ALA A 237 2.62 25.19 38.14
CA ALA A 237 2.74 24.75 39.55
C ALA A 237 1.65 25.32 40.48
N LEU A 238 1.15 26.53 40.22
CA LEU A 238 0.02 27.10 40.97
C LEU A 238 -1.26 26.34 40.65
N LEU A 239 -1.50 26.10 39.35
CA LEU A 239 -2.67 25.36 38.90
C LEU A 239 -2.64 23.91 39.41
N ASP A 240 -1.49 23.26 39.37
CA ASP A 240 -1.34 21.88 39.87
C ASP A 240 -1.61 21.81 41.38
N ALA A 241 -1.07 22.77 42.14
CA ALA A 241 -1.34 22.88 43.57
C ALA A 241 -2.82 23.16 43.87
N ALA A 242 -3.55 23.84 42.98
CA ALA A 242 -5.00 24.05 43.10
C ALA A 242 -5.83 22.79 42.89
N LEU A 243 -5.25 21.73 42.30
CA LEU A 243 -5.88 20.42 42.14
C LEU A 243 -5.62 19.49 43.35
N HIS A 244 -4.59 19.73 44.15
CA HIS A 244 -4.31 18.92 45.35
C HIS A 244 -5.48 18.75 46.34
N PRO A 245 -6.34 19.76 46.58
CA PRO A 245 -7.48 19.62 47.49
C PRO A 245 -8.53 18.58 47.04
N MET A 246 -8.48 18.08 45.80
CA MET A 246 -9.33 16.97 45.34
C MET A 246 -9.21 15.72 46.23
N ASN A 247 -8.06 15.53 46.89
CA ASN A 247 -7.85 14.44 47.84
C ASN A 247 -8.79 14.49 49.07
N PHE A 248 -9.52 15.59 49.25
CA PHE A 248 -10.49 15.77 50.34
C PHE A 248 -11.96 15.70 49.88
N LEU A 249 -12.21 15.51 48.58
CA LEU A 249 -13.56 15.29 48.04
C LEU A 249 -14.09 13.89 48.40
N PRO A 250 -15.40 13.72 48.61
CA PRO A 250 -16.00 12.42 48.89
C PRO A 250 -16.11 11.53 47.64
N GLY A 251 -15.58 10.29 47.69
CA GLY A 251 -15.66 9.28 46.62
C GLY A 251 -14.45 8.32 46.61
N GLU A 252 -14.64 7.03 46.25
CA GLU A 252 -13.61 5.99 46.42
C GLU A 252 -12.46 5.97 45.38
N ASN A 253 -12.42 6.85 44.36
CA ASN A 253 -11.44 6.73 43.26
C ASN A 253 -10.95 8.05 42.64
N LEU A 254 -10.48 9.02 43.45
CA LEU A 254 -9.83 10.24 42.93
C LEU A 254 -8.29 10.18 42.93
N SER A 255 -7.69 9.06 43.39
CA SER A 255 -6.25 8.83 43.34
C SER A 255 -5.79 8.60 41.91
N GLY A 256 -5.13 9.59 41.29
CA GLY A 256 -4.66 9.49 39.91
C GLY A 256 -3.98 10.75 39.39
N LEU A 257 -3.58 10.74 38.13
CA LEU A 257 -3.12 11.92 37.39
C LEU A 257 -4.27 12.49 36.55
N PRO A 258 -4.30 13.81 36.29
CA PRO A 258 -5.22 14.40 35.32
C PRO A 258 -5.10 13.74 33.94
N PHE A 259 -6.23 13.40 33.32
CA PHE A 259 -6.29 12.78 32.00
C PHE A 259 -6.92 13.68 30.94
N ALA A 260 -8.05 14.32 31.27
CA ALA A 260 -8.77 15.20 30.34
C ALA A 260 -9.30 16.43 31.09
N PHE A 261 -9.23 17.58 30.41
CA PHE A 261 -9.79 18.86 30.84
C PHE A 261 -10.84 19.30 29.83
N THR A 262 -12.04 19.63 30.29
CA THR A 262 -13.15 20.07 29.44
C THR A 262 -13.64 21.43 29.92
N ASP A 263 -14.03 22.28 28.97
CA ASP A 263 -14.52 23.63 29.23
C ASP A 263 -13.59 24.48 30.11
N VAL A 264 -12.31 24.58 29.72
CA VAL A 264 -11.35 25.44 30.44
C VAL A 264 -11.38 26.85 29.86
N GLN A 265 -11.62 27.82 30.73
CA GLN A 265 -11.68 29.24 30.36
C GLN A 265 -10.84 30.09 31.33
N LEU A 266 -10.09 31.02 30.76
CA LEU A 266 -9.21 31.94 31.48
C LEU A 266 -9.80 33.35 31.47
N PHE A 267 -9.89 33.97 32.66
CA PHE A 267 -10.49 35.30 32.85
C PHE A 267 -9.44 36.36 33.22
N ALA A 268 -8.38 35.96 33.94
CA ALA A 268 -7.28 36.84 34.33
C ALA A 268 -5.95 36.08 34.33
N THR A 269 -4.85 36.78 34.07
CA THR A 269 -3.49 36.22 34.01
C THR A 269 -2.61 36.70 35.16
N GLY A 270 -1.48 36.02 35.41
CA GLY A 270 -0.48 36.50 36.36
C GLY A 270 -0.82 36.29 37.84
N ALA A 271 -1.80 35.44 38.15
CA ALA A 271 -2.15 35.14 39.54
C ALA A 271 -0.99 34.45 40.27
N THR A 272 -0.66 34.96 41.46
CA THR A 272 0.31 34.34 42.40
C THR A 272 -0.37 33.77 43.64
N HIS A 273 -1.64 34.13 43.87
CA HIS A 273 -2.50 33.60 44.91
C HIS A 273 -3.88 33.30 44.33
N VAL A 274 -4.40 32.10 44.58
CA VAL A 274 -5.77 31.73 44.18
C VAL A 274 -6.56 31.09 45.31
N ARG A 275 -7.85 31.41 45.34
CA ARG A 275 -8.91 30.72 46.04
C ARG A 275 -9.56 29.75 45.07
N VAL A 276 -9.63 28.47 45.40
CA VAL A 276 -10.19 27.43 44.53
C VAL A 276 -11.37 26.75 45.18
N ARG A 277 -12.48 26.62 44.44
CA ARG A 277 -13.59 25.71 44.78
C ARG A 277 -13.52 24.51 43.85
N LEU A 278 -13.55 23.31 44.44
CA LEU A 278 -13.65 22.04 43.74
C LEU A 278 -14.96 21.35 44.13
N ALA A 279 -15.68 20.81 43.15
CA ALA A 279 -16.91 20.06 43.38
C ALA A 279 -16.96 18.81 42.51
N THR A 280 -17.59 17.76 43.02
CA THR A 280 -17.84 16.54 42.23
C THR A 280 -19.14 16.69 41.44
N GLU A 281 -19.07 16.53 40.11
CA GLU A 281 -20.25 16.54 39.23
C GLU A 281 -20.33 15.25 38.37
N ARG A 282 -21.43 15.07 37.63
CA ARG A 282 -21.58 13.91 36.72
C ARG A 282 -20.56 14.00 35.58
N GLY A 283 -19.45 13.29 35.70
CA GLY A 283 -18.42 13.18 34.66
C GLY A 283 -17.02 13.63 35.07
N GLY A 284 -16.83 14.19 36.26
CA GLY A 284 -15.51 14.63 36.73
C GLY A 284 -15.56 15.60 37.91
N VAL A 285 -14.44 16.27 38.15
CA VAL A 285 -14.30 17.35 39.14
C VAL A 285 -14.38 18.69 38.45
N THR A 286 -15.19 19.63 38.94
CA THR A 286 -15.21 21.01 38.47
C THR A 286 -14.27 21.86 39.32
N ALA A 287 -13.65 22.88 38.73
CA ALA A 287 -12.75 23.77 39.44
C ALA A 287 -12.98 25.24 39.06
N ASP A 288 -13.25 26.08 40.05
CA ASP A 288 -13.35 27.53 39.88
C ASP A 288 -12.27 28.21 40.70
N LEU A 289 -11.49 29.09 40.08
CA LEU A 289 -10.36 29.80 40.68
C LEU A 289 -10.64 31.31 40.69
N TRP A 290 -10.41 31.95 41.84
CA TRP A 290 -10.49 33.40 42.04
C TRP A 290 -9.21 33.93 42.66
N ASP A 291 -8.92 35.22 42.47
CA ASP A 291 -7.82 35.89 43.16
C ASP A 291 -8.20 36.25 44.62
N ALA A 292 -7.27 36.90 45.34
CA ALA A 292 -7.50 37.35 46.71
C ALA A 292 -8.64 38.39 46.85
N ALA A 293 -8.93 39.14 45.77
CA ALA A 293 -10.00 40.12 45.70
C ALA A 293 -11.36 39.50 45.28
N GLY A 294 -11.40 38.18 45.00
CA GLY A 294 -12.59 37.47 44.56
C GLY A 294 -12.91 37.65 43.07
N GLN A 295 -11.97 38.17 42.27
CA GLN A 295 -12.12 38.24 40.82
C GLN A 295 -11.85 36.87 40.20
N PRO A 296 -12.64 36.45 39.19
CA PRO A 296 -12.44 35.17 38.53
C PRO A 296 -11.11 35.14 37.78
N VAL A 297 -10.37 34.05 37.97
CA VAL A 297 -9.07 33.78 37.32
C VAL A 297 -9.25 32.73 36.25
N MET A 298 -9.81 31.57 36.58
CA MET A 298 -9.99 30.45 35.65
C MET A 298 -11.16 29.56 36.08
N SER A 299 -11.83 28.92 35.13
CA SER A 299 -12.79 27.83 35.40
C SER A 299 -12.45 26.59 34.58
N VAL A 300 -12.71 25.40 35.15
CA VAL A 300 -12.63 24.08 34.52
C VAL A 300 -13.99 23.41 34.69
N GLY A 301 -14.70 23.18 33.59
CA GLY A 301 -16.03 22.58 33.64
C GLY A 301 -16.04 21.08 33.92
N SER A 302 -14.99 20.34 33.55
CA SER A 302 -14.79 18.97 34.02
C SER A 302 -13.31 18.58 33.96
N LEU A 303 -12.84 17.93 35.01
CA LEU A 303 -11.53 17.29 35.13
C LEU A 303 -11.72 15.80 35.41
N THR A 304 -11.22 14.96 34.50
CA THR A 304 -11.22 13.50 34.67
C THR A 304 -9.84 13.01 35.11
N MET A 305 -9.82 12.15 36.12
CA MET A 305 -8.61 11.55 36.71
C MET A 305 -8.40 10.11 36.21
N ARG A 306 -7.14 9.67 36.12
CA ARG A 306 -6.76 8.28 35.78
C ARG A 306 -5.71 7.76 36.75
N GLN A 307 -5.87 6.54 37.26
CA GLN A 307 -4.88 5.92 38.17
C GLN A 307 -3.48 5.80 37.52
N ALA A 308 -2.44 6.12 38.28
CA ALA A 308 -1.04 5.95 37.86
C ALA A 308 -0.57 4.51 38.20
N LEU A 309 0.07 3.82 37.24
CA LEU A 309 0.48 2.42 37.39
C LEU A 309 2.01 2.28 37.62
N PRO A 310 2.50 1.22 38.31
CA PRO A 310 3.91 1.05 38.75
C PRO A 310 4.97 0.86 37.64
N GLN A 311 6.27 1.00 37.94
CA GLN A 311 7.37 0.94 36.94
C GLN A 311 7.43 -0.32 36.05
N SER A 312 6.96 -1.48 36.53
CA SER A 312 6.81 -2.69 35.70
C SER A 312 5.83 -2.47 34.54
N SER A 313 4.81 -1.63 34.77
CA SER A 313 3.80 -1.22 33.81
C SER A 313 4.31 -0.20 32.79
N THR A 314 5.50 0.40 32.94
CA THR A 314 6.06 1.33 31.92
C THR A 314 6.79 0.61 30.79
N VAL A 315 7.47 -0.49 31.08
CA VAL A 315 7.99 -1.42 30.06
C VAL A 315 6.82 -2.16 29.40
N VAL A 316 5.84 -2.57 30.20
CA VAL A 316 4.56 -3.14 29.75
C VAL A 316 3.68 -2.13 29.01
N ARG A 317 3.69 -0.81 29.30
CA ARG A 317 2.99 0.19 28.47
C ARG A 317 3.70 0.50 27.16
N ARG A 318 5.04 0.45 27.14
CA ARG A 318 5.79 0.42 25.87
C ARG A 318 5.43 -0.84 25.06
N ALA A 319 5.13 -1.95 25.74
CA ALA A 319 4.60 -3.16 25.13
C ALA A 319 3.12 -3.03 24.70
N ALA A 320 2.25 -2.40 25.49
CA ALA A 320 0.83 -2.17 25.18
C ALA A 320 0.65 -1.20 24.00
N GLY A 321 1.55 -0.23 23.84
CA GLY A 321 1.65 0.58 22.61
C GLY A 321 2.18 -0.19 21.39
N SER A 322 2.56 -1.46 21.57
CA SER A 322 3.08 -2.35 20.54
C SER A 322 2.27 -3.66 20.40
N MET A 323 1.24 -3.88 21.22
CA MET A 323 0.36 -5.05 21.18
C MET A 323 -1.05 -4.61 20.85
N PHE A 324 -1.61 -5.18 19.79
CA PHE A 324 -2.93 -4.84 19.28
C PHE A 324 -3.76 -6.11 19.11
N ARG A 325 -5.07 -5.95 19.21
CA ARG A 325 -6.06 -6.94 18.80
C ARG A 325 -6.91 -6.37 17.67
N VAL A 326 -7.54 -7.24 16.91
CA VAL A 326 -8.52 -6.84 15.89
C VAL A 326 -9.88 -6.75 16.58
N SER A 327 -10.40 -5.52 16.72
CA SER A 327 -11.81 -5.24 17.06
C SER A 327 -12.63 -5.19 15.78
N TRP A 328 -13.95 -5.38 15.89
CA TRP A 328 -14.87 -5.29 14.78
C TRP A 328 -15.95 -4.26 15.10
N GLU A 329 -15.96 -3.16 14.37
CA GLU A 329 -16.84 -2.02 14.61
C GLU A 329 -18.03 -2.01 13.63
N PRO A 330 -19.25 -1.64 14.07
CA PRO A 330 -20.42 -1.61 13.21
C PRO A 330 -20.28 -0.65 12.02
N VAL A 331 -20.70 -1.08 10.83
CA VAL A 331 -20.64 -0.29 9.59
C VAL A 331 -21.99 0.34 9.28
N THR A 332 -22.00 1.62 8.90
CA THR A 332 -23.21 2.29 8.44
C THR A 332 -23.52 1.90 6.98
N VAL A 333 -24.73 1.39 6.73
CA VAL A 333 -25.16 0.97 5.39
C VAL A 333 -25.57 2.16 4.51
N ALA A 334 -25.29 2.07 3.20
CA ALA A 334 -25.67 3.06 2.19
C ALA A 334 -26.83 2.54 1.31
N GLU A 335 -27.21 3.28 0.26
CA GLU A 335 -28.20 2.79 -0.70
C GLU A 335 -27.70 1.53 -1.44
N PRO A 336 -28.58 0.57 -1.79
CA PRO A 336 -28.19 -0.70 -2.38
C PRO A 336 -27.44 -0.54 -3.70
N ALA A 337 -26.34 -1.25 -3.86
CA ALA A 337 -25.63 -1.31 -5.14
C ALA A 337 -26.45 -2.07 -6.20
N THR A 338 -26.48 -1.54 -7.43
CA THR A 338 -27.10 -2.16 -8.60
C THR A 338 -26.04 -2.69 -9.57
N GLY A 339 -26.37 -3.75 -10.34
CA GLY A 339 -25.48 -4.29 -11.39
C GLY A 339 -24.39 -5.22 -10.85
N LEU A 340 -24.82 -6.25 -10.12
CA LEU A 340 -23.96 -7.28 -9.53
C LEU A 340 -23.77 -8.44 -10.52
N ALA A 341 -22.56 -8.97 -10.59
CA ALA A 341 -22.27 -10.25 -11.22
C ALA A 341 -21.73 -11.23 -10.18
N VAL A 342 -21.95 -12.53 -10.35
CA VAL A 342 -21.34 -13.59 -9.55
C VAL A 342 -20.41 -14.39 -10.46
N VAL A 343 -19.17 -14.59 -10.03
CA VAL A 343 -18.13 -15.32 -10.74
C VAL A 343 -17.64 -16.46 -9.84
N GLY A 344 -17.46 -17.64 -10.42
CA GLY A 344 -16.95 -18.81 -9.70
C GLY A 344 -18.03 -19.84 -9.38
N ILE A 345 -17.62 -20.90 -8.68
CA ILE A 345 -18.55 -21.95 -8.26
C ILE A 345 -19.38 -21.45 -7.08
N ASP A 346 -20.63 -21.05 -7.35
CA ASP A 346 -21.58 -20.58 -6.35
C ASP A 346 -22.18 -21.73 -5.53
N ARG A 347 -21.35 -22.37 -4.69
CA ARG A 347 -21.75 -23.50 -3.85
C ARG A 347 -22.79 -23.15 -2.78
N ARG A 348 -22.99 -21.87 -2.53
CA ARG A 348 -23.82 -21.34 -1.44
C ARG A 348 -25.13 -20.76 -1.97
N ASN A 349 -25.35 -20.85 -3.30
CA ASN A 349 -26.48 -20.32 -4.03
C ASN A 349 -26.67 -18.81 -3.75
N VAL A 350 -25.59 -18.06 -3.64
CA VAL A 350 -25.58 -16.60 -3.44
C VAL A 350 -26.41 -15.92 -4.53
N ALA A 351 -26.25 -16.32 -5.79
CA ALA A 351 -27.00 -15.77 -6.91
C ALA A 351 -28.51 -15.98 -6.75
N ASP A 352 -28.95 -17.20 -6.39
CA ASP A 352 -30.37 -17.50 -6.18
C ASP A 352 -30.94 -16.78 -4.96
N ARG A 353 -30.15 -16.68 -3.87
CA ARG A 353 -30.55 -15.93 -2.66
C ARG A 353 -30.72 -14.45 -2.96
N LEU A 354 -29.79 -13.84 -3.69
CA LEU A 354 -29.89 -12.45 -4.14
C LEU A 354 -31.07 -12.25 -5.10
N ALA A 355 -31.30 -13.18 -6.03
CA ALA A 355 -32.44 -13.14 -6.93
C ALA A 355 -33.78 -13.21 -6.18
N GLY A 356 -33.87 -14.06 -5.14
CA GLY A 356 -35.03 -14.13 -4.23
C GLY A 356 -35.32 -12.84 -3.46
N LEU A 357 -34.31 -11.96 -3.35
CA LEU A 357 -34.41 -10.64 -2.73
C LEU A 357 -34.66 -9.51 -3.75
N GLY A 358 -34.88 -9.85 -5.02
CA GLY A 358 -35.12 -8.89 -6.10
C GLY A 358 -33.85 -8.24 -6.66
N VAL A 359 -32.67 -8.76 -6.33
CA VAL A 359 -31.38 -8.27 -6.85
C VAL A 359 -31.04 -9.04 -8.13
N VAL A 360 -30.93 -8.33 -9.25
CA VAL A 360 -30.52 -8.94 -10.52
C VAL A 360 -29.03 -9.24 -10.47
N CYS A 361 -28.68 -10.53 -10.62
CA CYS A 361 -27.31 -11.00 -10.62
C CYS A 361 -27.05 -11.97 -11.77
N SER A 362 -26.00 -11.72 -12.56
CA SER A 362 -25.60 -12.59 -13.68
C SER A 362 -24.51 -13.58 -13.23
N PRO A 363 -24.72 -14.90 -13.36
CA PRO A 363 -23.72 -15.90 -13.00
C PRO A 363 -22.71 -16.14 -14.12
N TYR A 364 -21.45 -16.33 -13.75
CA TYR A 364 -20.33 -16.68 -14.62
C TYR A 364 -19.46 -17.76 -13.96
N LEU A 365 -18.92 -18.69 -14.74
CA LEU A 365 -18.17 -19.82 -14.20
C LEU A 365 -16.83 -19.39 -13.58
N ASP A 366 -16.14 -18.44 -14.21
CA ASP A 366 -14.83 -17.93 -13.81
C ASP A 366 -14.59 -16.51 -14.39
N PRO A 367 -13.52 -15.80 -13.99
CA PRO A 367 -13.24 -14.46 -14.53
C PRO A 367 -13.05 -14.44 -16.05
N ALA A 368 -12.60 -15.55 -16.66
CA ALA A 368 -12.44 -15.67 -18.10
C ALA A 368 -13.80 -15.69 -18.81
N SER A 369 -14.80 -16.38 -18.26
CA SER A 369 -16.17 -16.45 -18.77
C SER A 369 -16.88 -15.09 -18.67
N LEU A 370 -16.63 -14.34 -17.60
CA LEU A 370 -17.06 -12.93 -17.52
C LEU A 370 -16.38 -12.11 -18.61
N SER A 371 -15.05 -12.23 -18.75
CA SER A 371 -14.26 -11.56 -19.79
C SER A 371 -14.76 -11.90 -21.21
N GLU A 372 -15.27 -13.12 -21.40
CA GLU A 372 -15.92 -13.58 -22.63
C GLU A 372 -17.23 -12.85 -22.90
N SER A 373 -18.10 -12.82 -21.90
CA SER A 373 -19.36 -12.10 -21.97
C SER A 373 -19.17 -10.60 -22.22
N LEU A 374 -18.19 -9.98 -21.56
CA LEU A 374 -17.85 -8.57 -21.78
C LEU A 374 -17.34 -8.31 -23.19
N ALA A 375 -16.65 -9.27 -23.81
CA ALA A 375 -16.26 -9.16 -25.22
C ALA A 375 -17.44 -9.33 -26.17
N ALA A 376 -18.43 -10.13 -25.74
CA ALA A 376 -19.71 -10.28 -26.42
C ALA A 376 -20.67 -9.09 -26.20
N GLY A 377 -20.24 -8.02 -25.51
CA GLY A 377 -20.97 -6.77 -25.38
C GLY A 377 -21.88 -6.66 -24.16
N THR A 378 -21.75 -7.55 -23.16
CA THR A 378 -22.48 -7.34 -21.90
C THR A 378 -21.93 -6.12 -21.15
N PRO A 379 -22.79 -5.36 -20.43
CA PRO A 379 -22.33 -4.22 -19.64
C PRO A 379 -21.31 -4.63 -18.59
N VAL A 380 -20.26 -3.83 -18.42
CA VAL A 380 -19.24 -4.07 -17.39
C VAL A 380 -19.87 -3.95 -16.00
N PRO A 381 -19.88 -5.03 -15.19
CA PRO A 381 -20.43 -4.96 -13.84
C PRO A 381 -19.53 -4.12 -12.95
N ARG A 382 -20.12 -3.25 -12.13
CA ARG A 382 -19.36 -2.43 -11.17
C ARG A 382 -18.82 -3.27 -10.02
N LEU A 383 -19.61 -4.25 -9.58
CA LEU A 383 -19.30 -5.16 -8.48
C LEU A 383 -19.42 -6.61 -8.97
N VAL A 384 -18.38 -7.39 -8.70
CA VAL A 384 -18.32 -8.80 -9.09
C VAL A 384 -18.06 -9.63 -7.84
N LEU A 385 -19.03 -10.42 -7.42
CA LEU A 385 -18.93 -11.34 -6.31
C LEU A 385 -18.15 -12.58 -6.75
N PHE A 386 -17.15 -12.97 -5.97
CA PHE A 386 -16.33 -14.15 -6.22
C PHE A 386 -16.29 -15.03 -4.97
N SER A 387 -16.71 -16.28 -5.11
CA SER A 387 -16.58 -17.28 -4.04
C SER A 387 -15.23 -17.99 -4.18
N SER A 388 -14.40 -17.92 -3.14
CA SER A 388 -13.12 -18.65 -3.10
C SER A 388 -13.27 -20.13 -2.70
N ALA A 389 -14.50 -20.61 -2.50
CA ALA A 389 -14.76 -21.96 -2.02
C ALA A 389 -14.39 -23.02 -3.07
N VAL A 390 -13.51 -23.94 -2.68
CA VAL A 390 -13.10 -25.10 -3.49
C VAL A 390 -13.73 -26.40 -2.98
N ALA A 391 -13.64 -27.48 -3.78
CA ALA A 391 -13.98 -28.82 -3.30
C ALA A 391 -13.11 -29.19 -2.10
N PRO A 392 -13.69 -29.75 -1.01
CA PRO A 392 -12.87 -30.36 0.03
C PRO A 392 -11.95 -31.40 -0.63
N GLY A 393 -10.64 -31.23 -0.43
CA GLY A 393 -9.64 -32.20 -0.85
C GLY A 393 -9.64 -33.43 0.06
N SER A 394 -8.58 -34.23 -0.01
CA SER A 394 -8.40 -35.39 0.87
C SER A 394 -8.12 -35.02 2.33
N GLY A 395 -7.75 -33.75 2.58
CA GLY A 395 -7.56 -33.17 3.91
C GLY A 395 -7.62 -31.64 3.91
N LEU A 396 -7.56 -31.02 5.09
CA LEU A 396 -7.68 -29.57 5.23
C LEU A 396 -6.52 -28.82 4.55
N ALA A 397 -5.27 -29.25 4.78
CA ALA A 397 -4.08 -28.62 4.19
C ALA A 397 -4.18 -28.57 2.65
N GLU A 398 -4.50 -29.68 2.00
CA GLU A 398 -4.71 -29.73 0.54
C GLU A 398 -5.83 -28.78 0.09
N THR A 399 -6.89 -28.64 0.88
CA THR A 399 -8.00 -27.71 0.60
C THR A 399 -7.53 -26.24 0.72
N VAL A 400 -6.70 -25.90 1.70
CA VAL A 400 -6.11 -24.56 1.88
C VAL A 400 -5.21 -24.20 0.70
N HIS A 401 -4.37 -25.15 0.25
CA HIS A 401 -3.54 -24.98 -0.94
C HIS A 401 -4.43 -24.73 -2.17
N ALA A 402 -5.40 -25.60 -2.43
CA ALA A 402 -6.31 -25.47 -3.58
C ALA A 402 -7.09 -24.13 -3.57
N ALA A 403 -7.58 -23.67 -2.42
CA ALA A 403 -8.26 -22.39 -2.28
C ALA A 403 -7.32 -21.21 -2.58
N SER A 404 -6.07 -21.27 -2.11
CA SER A 404 -5.05 -20.25 -2.36
C SER A 404 -4.69 -20.17 -3.85
N HIS A 405 -4.51 -21.32 -4.52
CA HIS A 405 -4.24 -21.41 -5.96
C HIS A 405 -5.39 -20.85 -6.80
N TYR A 406 -6.62 -21.28 -6.48
CA TYR A 406 -7.81 -20.85 -7.20
C TYR A 406 -8.03 -19.34 -7.08
N THR A 407 -7.86 -18.80 -5.88
CA THR A 407 -7.96 -17.36 -5.62
C THR A 407 -6.86 -16.60 -6.35
N LEU A 408 -5.61 -17.06 -6.28
CA LEU A 408 -4.49 -16.42 -6.98
C LEU A 408 -4.72 -16.39 -8.50
N ALA A 409 -5.12 -17.52 -9.09
CA ALA A 409 -5.42 -17.59 -10.52
C ALA A 409 -6.54 -16.63 -10.92
N SER A 410 -7.59 -16.55 -10.10
CA SER A 410 -8.73 -15.66 -10.35
C SER A 410 -8.36 -14.18 -10.23
N ILE A 411 -7.55 -13.81 -9.24
CA ILE A 411 -7.01 -12.45 -9.10
C ILE A 411 -6.12 -12.08 -10.28
N LYS A 412 -5.24 -13.00 -10.72
CA LYS A 412 -4.37 -12.76 -11.89
C LYS A 412 -5.18 -12.56 -13.17
N ALA A 413 -6.20 -13.39 -13.39
CA ALA A 413 -7.11 -13.23 -14.52
C ALA A 413 -7.89 -11.90 -14.46
N TRP A 414 -8.38 -11.54 -13.27
CA TRP A 414 -9.08 -10.27 -13.02
C TRP A 414 -8.22 -9.03 -13.30
N LEU A 415 -6.95 -9.07 -12.88
CA LEU A 415 -6.02 -7.96 -13.07
C LEU A 415 -5.51 -7.86 -14.52
N ALA A 416 -5.57 -8.95 -15.29
CA ALA A 416 -5.13 -8.99 -16.68
C ALA A 416 -6.16 -8.40 -17.67
N ASP A 417 -7.41 -8.21 -17.26
CA ASP A 417 -8.45 -7.61 -18.12
C ASP A 417 -8.67 -6.13 -17.80
N ASP A 418 -8.15 -5.25 -18.66
CA ASP A 418 -8.26 -3.79 -18.49
C ASP A 418 -9.70 -3.28 -18.51
N ARG A 419 -10.66 -4.03 -19.08
CA ARG A 419 -12.08 -3.64 -19.07
C ARG A 419 -12.65 -3.63 -17.64
N LEU A 420 -12.04 -4.39 -16.73
CA LEU A 420 -12.43 -4.53 -15.33
C LEU A 420 -11.67 -3.53 -14.41
N VAL A 421 -10.90 -2.59 -14.96
CA VAL A 421 -10.12 -1.62 -14.17
C VAL A 421 -10.99 -0.77 -13.24
N ASN A 422 -12.20 -0.44 -13.69
CA ASN A 422 -13.19 0.32 -12.93
C ASN A 422 -14.16 -0.55 -12.12
N SER A 423 -14.07 -1.88 -12.26
CA SER A 423 -14.84 -2.83 -11.48
C SER A 423 -14.13 -3.19 -10.17
N THR A 424 -14.90 -3.72 -9.22
CA THR A 424 -14.37 -4.21 -7.95
C THR A 424 -14.73 -5.69 -7.78
N LEU A 425 -13.73 -6.52 -7.50
CA LEU A 425 -13.93 -7.94 -7.18
C LEU A 425 -14.17 -8.06 -5.67
N VAL A 426 -15.32 -8.60 -5.29
CA VAL A 426 -15.76 -8.82 -3.92
C VAL A 426 -15.56 -10.29 -3.59
N LEU A 427 -14.63 -10.60 -2.70
CA LEU A 427 -14.29 -11.96 -2.36
C LEU A 427 -15.12 -12.38 -1.15
N LEU A 428 -16.01 -13.34 -1.39
CA LEU A 428 -16.93 -13.89 -0.41
C LEU A 428 -16.30 -15.11 0.26
N THR A 429 -16.21 -15.05 1.59
CA THR A 429 -15.88 -16.19 2.45
C THR A 429 -17.02 -16.45 3.43
N HIS A 430 -16.95 -17.57 4.15
CA HIS A 430 -17.98 -17.92 5.12
C HIS A 430 -17.40 -18.43 6.44
N GLY A 431 -17.47 -17.63 7.50
CA GLY A 431 -16.88 -17.98 8.80
C GLY A 431 -15.36 -18.13 8.74
N ALA A 432 -14.70 -17.38 7.85
CA ALA A 432 -13.25 -17.30 7.73
C ALA A 432 -12.62 -16.37 8.79
N THR A 433 -13.43 -15.53 9.42
CA THR A 433 -13.03 -14.65 10.53
C THR A 433 -14.07 -14.69 11.66
N THR A 434 -13.75 -14.05 12.79
CA THR A 434 -14.62 -13.94 13.97
C THR A 434 -14.87 -12.47 14.31
N VAL A 435 -16.11 -12.10 14.64
CA VAL A 435 -16.52 -10.76 15.08
C VAL A 435 -16.65 -10.70 16.61
N ALA A 436 -17.30 -11.70 17.20
CA ALA A 436 -17.67 -11.73 18.61
C ALA A 436 -17.28 -13.07 19.29
N GLY A 437 -16.16 -13.66 18.87
CA GLY A 437 -15.61 -14.88 19.48
C GLY A 437 -16.25 -16.17 18.97
N GLU A 438 -17.06 -16.12 17.91
CA GLU A 438 -17.53 -17.32 17.22
C GLU A 438 -16.36 -18.10 16.59
N PRO A 439 -16.45 -19.44 16.47
CA PRO A 439 -15.40 -20.26 15.89
C PRO A 439 -15.12 -19.89 14.43
N VAL A 440 -13.85 -19.85 14.06
CA VAL A 440 -13.44 -19.87 12.65
C VAL A 440 -13.65 -21.27 12.11
N VAL A 441 -14.60 -21.40 11.18
CA VAL A 441 -15.01 -22.68 10.58
C VAL A 441 -14.47 -22.87 9.16
N ASP A 442 -14.06 -21.79 8.49
CA ASP A 442 -13.47 -21.81 7.14
C ASP A 442 -11.98 -21.39 7.17
N LEU A 443 -11.12 -22.34 7.57
CA LEU A 443 -9.67 -22.14 7.58
C LEU A 443 -9.06 -21.91 6.17
N PRO A 444 -9.53 -22.56 5.09
CA PRO A 444 -9.16 -22.17 3.72
C PRO A 444 -9.51 -20.72 3.40
N GLY A 445 -10.69 -20.25 3.79
CA GLY A 445 -11.09 -18.84 3.68
C GLY A 445 -10.18 -17.91 4.48
N ALA A 446 -9.72 -18.30 5.68
CA ALA A 446 -8.77 -17.51 6.46
C ALA A 446 -7.44 -17.30 5.71
N ALA A 447 -6.92 -18.34 5.02
CA ALA A 447 -5.74 -18.19 4.17
C ALA A 447 -6.00 -17.24 2.98
N VAL A 448 -7.19 -17.32 2.37
CA VAL A 448 -7.61 -16.43 1.30
C VAL A 448 -7.63 -14.97 1.76
N TRP A 449 -8.13 -14.67 2.96
CA TRP A 449 -8.10 -13.32 3.52
C TRP A 449 -6.69 -12.71 3.53
N GLY A 450 -5.70 -13.47 3.99
CA GLY A 450 -4.31 -13.02 3.99
C GLY A 450 -3.77 -12.70 2.59
N LEU A 451 -4.04 -13.57 1.61
CA LEU A 451 -3.66 -13.37 0.21
C LEU A 451 -4.28 -12.08 -0.36
N VAL A 452 -5.55 -11.85 -0.07
CA VAL A 452 -6.34 -10.77 -0.67
C VAL A 452 -6.04 -9.42 -0.03
N ARG A 453 -5.70 -9.37 1.26
CA ARG A 453 -5.16 -8.16 1.89
C ARG A 453 -3.90 -7.66 1.17
N VAL A 454 -3.02 -8.58 0.76
CA VAL A 454 -1.88 -8.21 -0.09
C VAL A 454 -2.35 -7.72 -1.47
N ALA A 455 -3.37 -8.35 -2.06
CA ALA A 455 -3.94 -7.88 -3.32
C ALA A 455 -4.55 -6.47 -3.23
N GLN A 456 -5.17 -6.12 -2.10
CA GLN A 456 -5.68 -4.79 -1.79
C GLN A 456 -4.55 -3.76 -1.69
N SER A 457 -3.46 -4.10 -0.99
CA SER A 457 -2.29 -3.22 -0.90
C SER A 457 -1.56 -3.06 -2.23
N GLU A 458 -1.45 -4.12 -3.03
CA GLU A 458 -0.85 -4.07 -4.36
C GLU A 458 -1.74 -3.29 -5.35
N ASN A 459 -3.08 -3.44 -5.28
CA ASN A 459 -4.03 -2.81 -6.20
C ASN A 459 -5.20 -2.14 -5.45
N PRO A 460 -4.97 -0.96 -4.83
CA PRO A 460 -5.96 -0.29 -4.00
C PRO A 460 -7.29 -0.02 -4.73
N GLY A 461 -8.41 -0.36 -4.08
CA GLY A 461 -9.75 -0.13 -4.61
C GLY A 461 -10.24 -1.13 -5.69
N ARG A 462 -9.46 -2.17 -6.00
CA ARG A 462 -9.87 -3.25 -6.91
C ARG A 462 -10.51 -4.46 -6.22
N PHE A 463 -10.34 -4.61 -4.90
CA PHE A 463 -10.75 -5.78 -4.13
C PHE A 463 -11.46 -5.39 -2.82
N VAL A 464 -12.51 -6.12 -2.47
CA VAL A 464 -13.22 -6.05 -1.16
C VAL A 464 -13.34 -7.46 -0.61
N LEU A 465 -13.10 -7.64 0.68
CA LEU A 465 -13.32 -8.91 1.40
C LEU A 465 -14.64 -8.84 2.16
N VAL A 466 -15.49 -9.86 2.02
CA VAL A 466 -16.72 -10.01 2.80
C VAL A 466 -16.82 -11.42 3.34
N ASP A 467 -16.90 -11.54 4.67
CA ASP A 467 -17.17 -12.81 5.33
C ASP A 467 -18.62 -12.88 5.81
N LEU A 468 -19.34 -13.92 5.40
CA LEU A 468 -20.75 -14.12 5.70
C LEU A 468 -20.97 -15.26 6.70
N ASP A 469 -22.16 -15.28 7.30
CA ASP A 469 -22.71 -16.44 8.00
C ASP A 469 -23.82 -17.12 7.17
N ASP A 470 -24.55 -18.05 7.80
CA ASP A 470 -25.66 -18.79 7.19
C ASP A 470 -27.01 -18.03 7.24
N ASP A 471 -27.07 -16.84 7.84
CA ASP A 471 -28.32 -16.09 8.03
C ASP A 471 -28.75 -15.34 6.75
N ASP A 472 -29.99 -15.56 6.31
CA ASP A 472 -30.60 -14.86 5.17
C ASP A 472 -30.63 -13.33 5.34
N ALA A 473 -30.66 -12.83 6.57
CA ALA A 473 -30.54 -11.41 6.86
C ALA A 473 -29.19 -10.83 6.39
N SER A 474 -28.11 -11.60 6.48
CA SER A 474 -26.77 -11.19 6.03
C SER A 474 -26.71 -11.03 4.51
N TYR A 475 -27.34 -11.94 3.75
CA TYR A 475 -27.46 -11.81 2.30
C TYR A 475 -28.33 -10.63 1.87
N ARG A 476 -29.33 -10.25 2.69
CA ARG A 476 -30.20 -9.10 2.43
C ARG A 476 -29.50 -7.76 2.53
N VAL A 477 -28.54 -7.66 3.45
CA VAL A 477 -27.80 -6.42 3.72
C VAL A 477 -26.55 -6.29 2.83
N LEU A 478 -26.05 -7.40 2.28
CA LEU A 478 -24.87 -7.45 1.41
C LEU A 478 -24.85 -6.36 0.30
N PRO A 479 -25.87 -6.16 -0.54
CA PRO A 479 -25.81 -5.13 -1.60
C PRO A 479 -25.65 -3.69 -1.08
N ALA A 480 -26.21 -3.38 0.09
CA ALA A 480 -26.12 -2.06 0.72
C ALA A 480 -24.75 -1.83 1.37
N VAL A 481 -24.14 -2.90 1.91
CA VAL A 481 -22.81 -2.85 2.52
C VAL A 481 -21.72 -2.70 1.46
N LEU A 482 -21.88 -3.32 0.29
CA LEU A 482 -20.93 -3.18 -0.83
C LEU A 482 -20.89 -1.78 -1.43
N ALA A 483 -21.86 -0.92 -1.10
CA ALA A 483 -21.84 0.50 -1.44
C ALA A 483 -21.04 1.35 -0.44
N SER A 484 -20.61 0.78 0.70
CA SER A 484 -19.71 1.45 1.64
C SER A 484 -18.29 1.61 1.05
N ASN A 485 -17.45 2.41 1.72
CA ASN A 485 -16.05 2.56 1.35
C ASN A 485 -15.12 1.58 2.09
N GLU A 486 -15.70 0.60 2.82
CA GLU A 486 -14.96 -0.39 3.57
C GLU A 486 -14.36 -1.46 2.64
N THR A 487 -13.14 -1.89 2.95
CA THR A 487 -12.42 -2.89 2.14
C THR A 487 -12.46 -4.28 2.76
N GLU A 488 -12.75 -4.40 4.05
CA GLU A 488 -12.88 -5.64 4.79
C GLU A 488 -14.16 -5.58 5.63
N ILE A 489 -15.06 -6.55 5.43
CA ILE A 489 -16.37 -6.59 6.06
C ILE A 489 -16.64 -8.00 6.58
N ALA A 490 -17.21 -8.11 7.77
CA ALA A 490 -17.87 -9.33 8.25
C ALA A 490 -19.35 -9.02 8.48
N ILE A 491 -20.25 -9.87 8.01
CA ILE A 491 -21.70 -9.73 8.25
C ILE A 491 -22.14 -10.89 9.15
N ARG A 492 -22.76 -10.56 10.28
CA ARG A 492 -23.27 -11.52 11.27
C ARG A 492 -24.70 -11.18 11.63
N ASN A 493 -25.61 -12.13 11.48
CA ASN A 493 -27.05 -11.98 11.75
C ASN A 493 -27.65 -10.71 11.10
N GLY A 494 -27.22 -10.37 9.88
CA GLY A 494 -27.65 -9.16 9.18
C GLY A 494 -26.94 -7.85 9.57
N GLU A 495 -26.01 -7.87 10.51
CA GLU A 495 -25.26 -6.69 10.94
C GLU A 495 -23.84 -6.68 10.35
N PRO A 496 -23.43 -5.61 9.65
CA PRO A 496 -22.10 -5.49 9.06
C PRO A 496 -21.09 -4.86 10.04
N TYR A 497 -19.88 -5.39 10.02
CA TYR A 497 -18.76 -4.97 10.85
C TYR A 497 -17.49 -4.79 10.01
N ALA A 498 -16.63 -3.84 10.36
CA ALA A 498 -15.32 -3.63 9.76
C ALA A 498 -14.21 -3.77 10.82
N PRO A 499 -13.03 -4.31 10.46
CA PRO A 499 -11.97 -4.55 11.42
C PRO A 499 -11.21 -3.26 11.77
N GLU A 500 -10.91 -3.06 13.05
CA GLU A 500 -10.05 -2.00 13.57
C GLU A 500 -8.96 -2.59 14.47
N LEU A 501 -7.73 -2.07 14.38
CA LEU A 501 -6.67 -2.43 15.32
C LEU A 501 -6.77 -1.56 16.58
N VAL A 502 -7.06 -2.21 17.70
CA VAL A 502 -7.14 -1.55 19.01
C VAL A 502 -6.03 -2.06 19.92
N ALA A 503 -5.50 -1.20 20.79
CA ALA A 503 -4.47 -1.61 21.74
C ALA A 503 -5.01 -2.71 22.69
N SER A 504 -4.19 -3.71 22.97
CA SER A 504 -4.49 -4.74 23.96
C SER A 504 -4.04 -4.29 25.35
N THR A 505 -4.88 -4.48 26.38
CA THR A 505 -4.64 -3.96 27.74
C THR A 505 -4.68 -5.01 28.85
N ASP A 506 -5.01 -6.26 28.55
CA ASP A 506 -5.22 -7.29 29.57
C ASP A 506 -3.99 -8.18 29.75
N GLU A 507 -3.57 -8.33 31.00
CA GLU A 507 -2.48 -9.21 31.42
C GLU A 507 -2.98 -10.14 32.52
N SER A 508 -2.79 -11.45 32.33
CA SER A 508 -2.88 -12.48 33.36
C SER A 508 -1.70 -13.44 33.19
N PRO A 509 -0.83 -13.62 34.19
CA PRO A 509 0.38 -14.40 34.02
C PRO A 509 0.06 -15.88 33.70
N THR A 510 0.29 -16.30 32.46
CA THR A 510 0.27 -17.72 32.07
C THR A 510 1.66 -18.30 32.28
N THR A 511 1.76 -19.36 33.08
CA THR A 511 3.01 -20.10 33.24
C THR A 511 3.08 -21.24 32.24
N LEU A 512 4.16 -21.31 31.46
CA LEU A 512 4.54 -22.54 30.76
C LEU A 512 4.77 -23.61 31.84
N GLY A 513 3.86 -24.58 31.95
CA GLY A 513 3.79 -25.51 33.09
C GLY A 513 5.16 -26.10 33.47
N SER A 514 5.49 -26.08 34.77
CA SER A 514 6.78 -26.59 35.25
C SER A 514 6.80 -28.12 35.22
N GLY A 515 7.67 -28.72 34.42
CA GLY A 515 8.04 -30.15 34.53
C GLY A 515 7.91 -31.03 33.28
N GLY A 516 7.29 -30.54 32.21
CA GLY A 516 7.14 -31.27 30.94
C GLY A 516 8.16 -30.92 29.86
N THR A 517 7.95 -31.47 28.68
CA THR A 517 8.77 -31.22 27.47
C THR A 517 8.15 -30.11 26.62
N VAL A 518 8.97 -29.19 26.11
CA VAL A 518 8.56 -28.13 25.17
C VAL A 518 9.10 -28.43 23.77
N LEU A 519 8.22 -28.48 22.78
CA LEU A 519 8.57 -28.68 21.36
C LEU A 519 8.69 -27.33 20.66
N LEU A 520 9.84 -27.06 20.03
CA LEU A 520 10.05 -25.91 19.16
C LEU A 520 10.27 -26.38 17.73
N THR A 521 9.42 -25.93 16.80
CA THR A 521 9.62 -26.15 15.37
C THR A 521 10.28 -24.94 14.71
N GLY A 522 11.06 -25.16 13.65
CA GLY A 522 11.86 -24.08 13.07
C GLY A 522 13.06 -23.68 13.94
N ALA A 523 13.49 -24.57 14.86
CA ALA A 523 14.48 -24.27 15.88
C ALA A 523 15.87 -23.89 15.35
N ALA A 524 16.21 -24.25 14.11
CA ALA A 524 17.45 -23.82 13.45
C ALA A 524 17.41 -22.36 12.94
N GLY A 525 16.27 -21.67 13.01
CA GLY A 525 16.15 -20.26 12.64
C GLY A 525 16.62 -19.32 13.77
N ALA A 526 16.98 -18.08 13.44
CA ALA A 526 17.47 -17.10 14.42
C ALA A 526 16.49 -16.87 15.59
N LEU A 527 15.20 -16.69 15.29
CA LEU A 527 14.16 -16.57 16.33
C LEU A 527 14.00 -17.87 17.13
N GLY A 528 14.10 -19.03 16.48
CA GLY A 528 14.02 -20.33 17.14
C GLY A 528 15.12 -20.52 18.19
N GLN A 529 16.35 -20.11 17.88
CA GLN A 529 17.49 -20.13 18.81
C GLN A 529 17.31 -19.15 19.97
N LEU A 530 16.86 -17.91 19.68
CA LEU A 530 16.61 -16.89 20.71
C LEU A 530 15.53 -17.34 21.68
N VAL A 531 14.40 -17.83 21.18
CA VAL A 531 13.29 -18.34 21.99
C VAL A 531 13.71 -19.57 22.78
N ALA A 532 14.44 -20.53 22.17
CA ALA A 532 14.94 -21.70 22.89
C ALA A 532 15.83 -21.32 24.09
N ARG A 533 16.74 -20.35 23.91
CA ARG A 533 17.59 -19.83 24.99
C ARG A 533 16.75 -19.18 26.08
N HIS A 534 15.82 -18.30 25.69
CA HIS A 534 14.96 -17.56 26.61
C HIS A 534 14.09 -18.48 27.47
N LEU A 535 13.54 -19.56 26.89
CA LEU A 535 12.77 -20.56 27.63
C LEU A 535 13.60 -21.25 28.73
N VAL A 536 14.87 -21.56 28.45
CA VAL A 536 15.75 -22.19 29.44
C VAL A 536 16.17 -21.20 30.53
N SER A 537 16.52 -19.97 30.16
CA SER A 537 17.08 -18.99 31.09
C SER A 537 16.03 -18.23 31.91
N ALA A 538 14.93 -17.80 31.28
CA ALA A 538 13.90 -16.96 31.91
C ALA A 538 12.71 -17.77 32.43
N HIS A 539 12.24 -18.77 31.67
CA HIS A 539 11.09 -19.61 32.04
C HIS A 539 11.48 -20.90 32.78
N GLY A 540 12.78 -21.18 32.91
CA GLY A 540 13.28 -22.35 33.65
C GLY A 540 12.98 -23.69 32.98
N VAL A 541 12.65 -23.71 31.68
CA VAL A 541 12.37 -24.94 30.93
C VAL A 541 13.62 -25.82 30.90
N ARG A 542 13.48 -27.09 31.30
CA ARG A 542 14.62 -28.04 31.39
C ARG A 542 14.60 -29.14 30.34
N ARG A 543 13.52 -29.30 29.57
CA ARG A 543 13.41 -30.34 28.53
C ARG A 543 12.87 -29.74 27.24
N LEU A 544 13.67 -29.78 26.18
CA LEU A 544 13.32 -29.22 24.87
C LEU A 544 13.48 -30.27 23.78
N VAL A 545 12.52 -30.30 22.87
CA VAL A 545 12.66 -30.94 21.55
C VAL A 545 12.79 -29.84 20.52
N LEU A 546 13.93 -29.78 19.83
CA LEU A 546 14.22 -28.78 18.81
C LEU A 546 14.12 -29.42 17.43
N ALA A 547 13.03 -29.12 16.72
CA ALA A 547 12.71 -29.72 15.43
C ALA A 547 13.05 -28.77 14.27
N SER A 548 13.85 -29.26 13.32
CA SER A 548 14.14 -28.53 12.06
C SER A 548 14.59 -29.48 10.94
N ARG A 549 14.52 -29.02 9.69
CA ARG A 549 15.07 -29.73 8.52
C ARG A 549 16.61 -29.72 8.50
N ARG A 550 17.20 -28.72 9.16
CA ARG A 550 18.64 -28.51 9.33
C ARG A 550 19.06 -28.91 10.74
N ASP A 551 20.35 -29.18 10.93
CA ASP A 551 20.89 -29.44 12.25
C ASP A 551 20.78 -28.18 13.13
N VAL A 552 20.60 -28.41 14.43
CA VAL A 552 20.39 -27.39 15.45
C VAL A 552 21.53 -27.46 16.46
N GLU A 553 22.17 -26.32 16.77
CA GLU A 553 23.20 -26.28 17.80
C GLU A 553 22.58 -26.34 19.19
N THR A 554 23.07 -27.22 20.07
CA THR A 554 22.48 -27.49 21.39
C THR A 554 23.42 -27.24 22.56
N ARG A 555 24.72 -27.09 22.32
CA ARG A 555 25.75 -27.06 23.38
C ARG A 555 25.49 -26.01 24.45
N GLU A 556 25.07 -24.82 24.04
CA GLU A 556 24.78 -23.73 24.95
C GLU A 556 23.59 -24.02 25.86
N LEU A 557 22.48 -24.52 25.28
CA LEU A 557 21.28 -24.87 26.06
C LEU A 557 21.57 -26.00 27.05
N THR A 558 22.39 -26.97 26.65
CA THR A 558 22.87 -28.02 27.56
C THR A 558 23.77 -27.46 28.67
N ALA A 559 24.65 -26.50 28.36
CA ALA A 559 25.47 -25.82 29.36
C ALA A 559 24.64 -25.00 30.35
N LEU A 560 23.47 -24.48 29.93
CA LEU A 560 22.48 -23.81 30.77
C LEU A 560 21.60 -24.79 31.58
N GLY A 561 21.87 -26.10 31.51
CA GLY A 561 21.23 -27.13 32.31
C GLY A 561 19.96 -27.72 31.70
N ALA A 562 19.71 -27.55 30.40
CA ALA A 562 18.58 -28.17 29.72
C ALA A 562 18.95 -29.51 29.06
N HIS A 563 18.04 -30.48 29.11
CA HIS A 563 18.05 -31.67 28.30
C HIS A 563 17.43 -31.36 26.93
N VAL A 564 18.24 -31.41 25.88
CA VAL A 564 17.83 -30.99 24.53
C VAL A 564 17.91 -32.17 23.56
N ALA A 565 16.78 -32.51 22.94
CA ALA A 565 16.73 -33.44 21.82
C ALA A 565 16.62 -32.63 20.52
N ALA A 566 17.70 -32.57 19.73
CA ALA A 566 17.64 -32.03 18.38
C ALA A 566 17.13 -33.11 17.41
N VAL A 567 16.01 -32.85 16.75
CA VAL A 567 15.35 -33.81 15.84
C VAL A 567 15.31 -33.22 14.44
N ARG A 568 15.89 -33.95 13.49
CA ARG A 568 15.76 -33.60 12.08
C ARG A 568 14.37 -34.00 11.58
N CYS A 569 13.46 -33.04 11.51
CA CYS A 569 12.05 -33.26 11.19
C CYS A 569 11.58 -32.19 10.22
N ASP A 570 10.96 -32.62 9.12
CA ASP A 570 10.12 -31.75 8.30
C ASP A 570 8.69 -31.81 8.85
N VAL A 571 8.19 -30.67 9.34
CA VAL A 571 6.86 -30.60 9.95
C VAL A 571 5.74 -30.76 8.91
N ALA A 572 6.03 -30.53 7.63
CA ALA A 572 5.09 -30.81 6.55
C ALA A 572 4.94 -32.32 6.26
N ASP A 573 5.85 -33.18 6.75
CA ASP A 573 5.68 -34.63 6.69
C ASP A 573 4.98 -35.13 7.97
N ARG A 574 3.68 -35.41 7.86
CA ARG A 574 2.87 -35.96 8.97
C ARG A 574 3.54 -37.13 9.67
N ARG A 575 4.10 -38.09 8.92
CA ARG A 575 4.71 -39.30 9.51
C ARG A 575 5.99 -38.96 10.26
N ALA A 576 6.74 -37.95 9.82
CA ALA A 576 7.89 -37.46 10.55
C ALA A 576 7.49 -36.78 11.87
N VAL A 577 6.39 -36.03 11.88
CA VAL A 577 5.83 -35.43 13.11
C VAL A 577 5.34 -36.52 14.07
N GLU A 578 4.62 -37.53 13.58
CA GLU A 578 4.16 -38.67 14.39
C GLU A 578 5.32 -39.39 15.08
N ARG A 579 6.40 -39.70 14.35
CA ARG A 579 7.60 -40.33 14.92
C ARG A 579 8.25 -39.45 15.99
N MET A 580 8.42 -38.17 15.69
CA MET A 580 9.02 -37.21 16.63
C MET A 580 8.22 -37.10 17.93
N LEU A 581 6.88 -37.09 17.84
CA LEU A 581 6.01 -37.03 19.02
C LEU A 581 6.03 -38.34 19.81
N ALA A 582 6.08 -39.49 19.13
CA ALA A 582 6.15 -40.81 19.76
C ALA A 582 7.46 -41.04 20.55
N ASP A 583 8.55 -40.37 20.16
CA ASP A 583 9.85 -40.46 20.83
C ASP A 583 9.93 -39.63 22.14
N ILE A 584 8.89 -38.85 22.47
CA ILE A 584 8.83 -38.06 23.71
C ILE A 584 8.50 -39.00 24.89
N PRO A 585 9.34 -39.06 25.95
CA PRO A 585 9.12 -39.97 27.08
C PRO A 585 7.82 -39.68 27.84
N ALA A 586 7.09 -40.74 28.20
CA ALA A 586 5.84 -40.63 28.94
C ALA A 586 6.03 -40.07 30.36
N GLU A 587 7.22 -40.23 30.97
CA GLU A 587 7.56 -39.65 32.28
C GLU A 587 7.72 -38.12 32.22
N HIS A 588 7.94 -37.58 31.02
CA HIS A 588 8.14 -36.15 30.75
C HIS A 588 7.30 -35.72 29.54
N PRO A 589 5.96 -35.74 29.67
CA PRO A 589 5.05 -35.56 28.54
C PRO A 589 5.23 -34.20 27.88
N LEU A 590 4.81 -34.11 26.62
CA LEU A 590 4.73 -32.83 25.91
C LEU A 590 3.72 -31.92 26.63
N THR A 591 4.15 -30.70 26.95
CA THR A 591 3.33 -29.71 27.68
C THR A 591 3.18 -28.40 26.93
N ALA A 592 4.06 -28.11 25.97
CA ALA A 592 3.91 -26.94 25.12
C ALA A 592 4.48 -27.16 23.73
N VAL A 593 3.84 -26.55 22.74
CA VAL A 593 4.31 -26.46 21.35
C VAL A 593 4.52 -25.01 21.00
N ILE A 594 5.69 -24.66 20.44
CA ILE A 594 5.97 -23.34 19.88
C ILE A 594 6.38 -23.55 18.42
N HIS A 595 5.55 -23.07 17.50
CA HIS A 595 5.70 -23.28 16.08
C HIS A 595 6.29 -22.03 15.41
N LEU A 596 7.58 -22.10 15.03
CA LEU A 596 8.30 -21.03 14.32
C LEU A 596 8.75 -21.45 12.91
N ALA A 597 8.33 -22.64 12.44
CA ALA A 597 8.68 -23.09 11.11
C ALA A 597 8.09 -22.16 10.04
N GLY A 598 8.90 -21.78 9.06
CA GLY A 598 8.50 -20.90 7.98
C GLY A 598 9.63 -20.64 7.01
N VAL A 599 9.26 -20.24 5.79
CA VAL A 599 10.17 -19.76 4.74
C VAL A 599 9.55 -18.55 4.06
N LEU A 600 10.38 -17.74 3.40
CA LEU A 600 9.93 -16.62 2.57
C LEU A 600 10.25 -16.93 1.10
N ASP A 601 9.32 -16.56 0.22
CA ASP A 601 9.49 -16.57 -1.24
C ASP A 601 8.62 -15.43 -1.81
N ASP A 602 9.10 -14.21 -1.59
CA ASP A 602 8.37 -12.99 -1.92
C ASP A 602 8.27 -12.79 -3.44
N GLY A 603 7.13 -12.25 -3.88
CA GLY A 603 6.85 -11.90 -5.26
C GLY A 603 5.52 -11.13 -5.38
N VAL A 604 5.46 -10.17 -6.30
CA VAL A 604 4.21 -9.48 -6.64
C VAL A 604 3.20 -10.45 -7.26
N LEU A 605 1.91 -10.18 -7.16
CA LEU A 605 0.85 -11.07 -7.65
C LEU A 605 1.03 -11.59 -9.09
N PRO A 606 1.45 -10.77 -10.09
CA PRO A 606 1.69 -11.27 -11.45
C PRO A 606 2.78 -12.36 -11.53
N ALA A 607 3.83 -12.22 -10.71
CA ALA A 607 4.98 -13.12 -10.66
C ALA A 607 4.79 -14.29 -9.68
N MET A 608 3.76 -14.25 -8.84
CA MET A 608 3.44 -15.33 -7.90
C MET A 608 2.98 -16.58 -8.66
N THR A 609 3.61 -17.73 -8.38
CA THR A 609 3.28 -19.03 -8.97
C THR A 609 2.76 -19.99 -7.90
N PRO A 610 1.99 -21.03 -8.29
CA PRO A 610 1.58 -22.09 -7.39
C PRO A 610 2.72 -22.66 -6.53
N GLU A 611 3.87 -22.95 -7.14
CA GLU A 611 4.99 -23.58 -6.45
C GLU A 611 5.58 -22.68 -5.36
N ARG A 612 5.62 -21.37 -5.59
CA ARG A 612 6.03 -20.37 -4.59
C ARG A 612 5.02 -20.24 -3.45
N VAL A 613 3.73 -20.41 -3.76
CA VAL A 613 2.67 -20.45 -2.74
C VAL A 613 2.84 -21.70 -1.87
N ASP A 614 2.95 -22.87 -2.49
CA ASP A 614 3.07 -24.16 -1.81
C ASP A 614 4.30 -24.21 -0.90
N ALA A 615 5.45 -23.73 -1.38
CA ALA A 615 6.70 -23.73 -0.62
C ALA A 615 6.58 -22.95 0.70
N VAL A 616 5.79 -21.87 0.73
CA VAL A 616 5.58 -21.03 1.92
C VAL A 616 4.45 -21.56 2.81
N LEU A 617 3.38 -22.12 2.22
CA LEU A 617 2.29 -22.72 2.97
C LEU A 617 2.75 -23.98 3.70
N GLN A 618 3.46 -24.91 3.07
CA GLN A 618 3.85 -26.22 3.65
C GLN A 618 4.35 -26.17 5.11
N PRO A 619 5.39 -25.40 5.48
CA PRO A 619 5.90 -25.44 6.84
C PRO A 619 4.97 -24.80 7.87
N LYS A 620 4.08 -23.87 7.46
CA LYS A 620 3.20 -23.09 8.34
C LYS A 620 1.78 -23.66 8.41
N VAL A 621 1.21 -24.04 7.28
CA VAL A 621 -0.13 -24.60 7.15
C VAL A 621 -0.11 -26.08 7.50
N ASP A 622 0.53 -26.91 6.67
CA ASP A 622 0.57 -28.36 6.85
C ASP A 622 1.23 -28.70 8.19
N GLY A 623 2.35 -28.04 8.49
CA GLY A 623 3.07 -28.19 9.75
C GLY A 623 2.21 -27.90 10.98
N ALA A 624 1.49 -26.78 11.01
CA ALA A 624 0.63 -26.45 12.15
C ALA A 624 -0.62 -27.34 12.22
N TRP A 625 -1.19 -27.74 11.07
CA TRP A 625 -2.33 -28.66 11.03
C TRP A 625 -1.95 -30.05 11.55
N HIS A 626 -0.81 -30.61 11.13
CA HIS A 626 -0.31 -31.88 11.65
C HIS A 626 -0.07 -31.82 13.16
N LEU A 627 0.57 -30.75 13.65
CA LEU A 627 0.75 -30.55 15.08
C LEU A 627 -0.58 -30.44 15.80
N HIS A 628 -1.57 -29.75 15.22
CA HIS A 628 -2.89 -29.63 15.82
C HIS A 628 -3.57 -30.99 16.00
N GLU A 629 -3.68 -31.77 14.93
CA GLU A 629 -4.36 -33.07 14.96
C GLU A 629 -3.65 -34.05 15.90
N LEU A 630 -2.32 -34.15 15.81
CA LEU A 630 -1.52 -35.13 16.55
C LEU A 630 -1.36 -34.79 18.03
N THR A 631 -1.64 -33.54 18.43
CA THR A 631 -1.58 -33.10 19.85
C THR A 631 -2.95 -32.78 20.44
N SER A 632 -4.03 -32.96 19.69
CA SER A 632 -5.41 -32.63 20.12
C SER A 632 -5.86 -33.34 21.40
N ASN A 633 -5.36 -34.56 21.65
CA ASN A 633 -5.68 -35.35 22.84
C ASN A 633 -4.61 -35.25 23.94
N MET A 634 -3.63 -34.34 23.81
CA MET A 634 -2.57 -34.14 24.79
C MET A 634 -2.92 -32.96 25.70
N ASP A 635 -2.58 -33.09 26.99
CA ASP A 635 -2.79 -32.05 28.00
C ASP A 635 -1.71 -30.95 27.88
N LEU A 636 -1.81 -30.16 26.82
CA LEU A 636 -0.92 -29.03 26.58
C LEU A 636 -1.32 -27.84 27.46
N ALA A 637 -0.33 -27.15 28.02
CA ALA A 637 -0.49 -25.86 28.66
C ALA A 637 -0.42 -24.69 27.65
N ALA A 638 0.31 -24.88 26.53
CA ALA A 638 0.46 -23.83 25.51
C ALA A 638 0.64 -24.40 24.09
N PHE A 639 0.06 -23.72 23.11
CA PHE A 639 0.28 -23.98 21.69
C PHE A 639 0.47 -22.63 20.97
N VAL A 640 1.71 -22.20 20.82
CA VAL A 640 2.05 -20.85 20.35
C VAL A 640 2.52 -20.89 18.91
N MET A 641 1.96 -20.06 18.04
CA MET A 641 2.30 -19.99 16.62
C MET A 641 2.88 -18.61 16.30
N PHE A 642 4.04 -18.59 15.66
CA PHE A 642 4.66 -17.36 15.20
C PHE A 642 4.10 -17.01 13.82
N SER A 643 3.12 -16.11 13.84
CA SER A 643 2.50 -15.48 12.68
C SER A 643 3.26 -14.18 12.31
N SER A 644 2.70 -13.39 11.40
CA SER A 644 3.26 -12.12 10.95
C SER A 644 2.18 -11.06 10.80
N ALA A 645 2.47 -9.84 11.21
CA ALA A 645 1.57 -8.70 11.01
C ALA A 645 1.29 -8.42 9.52
N SER A 646 2.12 -8.93 8.60
CA SER A 646 1.85 -8.86 7.16
C SER A 646 0.59 -9.63 6.72
N GLY A 647 0.14 -10.64 7.47
CA GLY A 647 -1.16 -11.31 7.24
C GLY A 647 -2.38 -10.44 7.56
N ILE A 648 -2.18 -9.40 8.38
CA ILE A 648 -3.24 -8.50 8.84
C ILE A 648 -3.19 -7.18 8.07
N LEU A 649 -2.00 -6.63 7.83
CA LEU A 649 -1.84 -5.36 7.13
C LEU A 649 -1.68 -5.49 5.61
N GLY A 650 -1.43 -6.69 5.09
CA GLY A 650 -1.22 -6.94 3.66
C GLY A 650 0.07 -6.28 3.13
N ALA A 651 1.22 -6.89 3.39
CA ALA A 651 2.49 -6.36 2.86
C ALA A 651 2.64 -6.67 1.35
N PRO A 652 2.83 -5.67 0.47
CA PRO A 652 3.02 -5.90 -0.96
C PRO A 652 4.15 -6.88 -1.27
N GLY A 653 3.91 -7.81 -2.19
CA GLY A 653 4.83 -8.87 -2.57
C GLY A 653 4.83 -10.09 -1.63
N GLN A 654 3.99 -10.15 -0.60
CA GLN A 654 3.98 -11.24 0.39
C GLN A 654 2.67 -12.04 0.41
N ALA A 655 2.00 -12.19 -0.74
CA ALA A 655 0.66 -12.79 -0.81
C ALA A 655 0.61 -14.24 -0.25
N ASN A 656 1.60 -15.07 -0.57
CA ASN A 656 1.76 -16.43 -0.05
C ASN A 656 2.06 -16.46 1.46
N TYR A 657 2.94 -15.58 1.93
CA TYR A 657 3.31 -15.49 3.34
C TYR A 657 2.16 -14.95 4.19
N ALA A 658 1.44 -13.94 3.72
CA ALA A 658 0.24 -13.42 4.36
C ALA A 658 -0.86 -14.48 4.47
N ALA A 659 -1.07 -15.27 3.40
CA ALA A 659 -2.01 -16.40 3.43
C ALA A 659 -1.63 -17.43 4.50
N ALA A 660 -0.37 -17.86 4.55
CA ALA A 660 0.12 -18.83 5.53
C ALA A 660 -0.05 -18.34 6.97
N ASN A 661 0.23 -17.06 7.24
CA ASN A 661 0.11 -16.48 8.58
C ASN A 661 -1.35 -16.27 9.01
N THR A 662 -2.22 -15.87 8.08
CA THR A 662 -3.65 -15.71 8.39
C THR A 662 -4.34 -17.07 8.63
N PHE A 663 -3.86 -18.14 8.00
CA PHE A 663 -4.24 -19.51 8.38
C PHE A 663 -3.86 -19.84 9.83
N LEU A 664 -2.65 -19.49 10.29
CA LEU A 664 -2.24 -19.70 11.68
C LEU A 664 -3.13 -18.94 12.66
N ASP A 665 -3.49 -17.70 12.31
CA ASP A 665 -4.40 -16.86 13.09
C ASP A 665 -5.80 -17.48 13.18
N GLY A 666 -6.30 -18.02 12.07
CA GLY A 666 -7.55 -18.78 12.02
C GLY A 666 -7.48 -20.07 12.84
N LEU A 667 -6.39 -20.82 12.73
CA LEU A 667 -6.17 -22.07 13.46
C LEU A 667 -6.11 -21.83 14.98
N ALA A 668 -5.55 -20.70 15.43
CA ALA A 668 -5.54 -20.36 16.85
C ALA A 668 -6.96 -20.22 17.40
N ARG A 669 -7.81 -19.47 16.70
CA ARG A 669 -9.23 -19.31 17.05
C ARG A 669 -9.99 -20.62 16.99
N HIS A 670 -9.73 -21.42 15.95
CA HIS A 670 -10.32 -22.75 15.80
C HIS A 670 -9.99 -23.66 16.98
N ARG A 671 -8.72 -23.70 17.41
CA ARG A 671 -8.27 -24.48 18.57
C ARG A 671 -8.89 -24.00 19.87
N GLN A 672 -8.92 -22.68 20.11
CA GLN A 672 -9.55 -22.13 21.31
C GLN A 672 -11.04 -22.47 21.39
N ALA A 673 -11.76 -22.43 20.27
CA ALA A 673 -13.16 -22.83 20.23
C ALA A 673 -13.40 -24.31 20.54
N LEU A 674 -12.39 -25.17 20.35
CA LEU A 674 -12.40 -26.57 20.80
C LEU A 674 -12.00 -26.74 22.28
N GLY A 675 -11.76 -25.64 23.00
CA GLY A 675 -11.25 -25.65 24.38
C GLY A 675 -9.77 -26.03 24.50
N LEU A 676 -9.03 -26.05 23.38
CA LEU A 676 -7.60 -26.36 23.36
C LEU A 676 -6.78 -25.07 23.46
N PRO A 677 -5.61 -25.09 24.14
CA PRO A 677 -4.74 -23.92 24.17
C PRO A 677 -4.29 -23.58 22.76
N ALA A 678 -4.31 -22.29 22.44
CA ALA A 678 -3.67 -21.73 21.26
C ALA A 678 -3.47 -20.22 21.39
N LEU A 679 -2.33 -19.74 20.86
CA LEU A 679 -2.01 -18.33 20.72
C LEU A 679 -1.26 -18.14 19.39
N SER A 680 -1.77 -17.30 18.50
CA SER A 680 -1.02 -16.80 17.34
C SER A 680 -0.48 -15.42 17.63
N ILE A 681 0.83 -15.22 17.42
CA ILE A 681 1.47 -13.91 17.59
C ILE A 681 1.88 -13.39 16.21
N ALA A 682 1.17 -12.40 15.71
CA ALA A 682 1.42 -11.74 14.43
C ALA A 682 2.51 -10.68 14.59
N TRP A 683 3.76 -11.09 14.41
CA TRP A 683 4.95 -10.26 14.64
C TRP A 683 5.18 -9.21 13.54
N GLY A 684 5.58 -8.01 13.96
CA GLY A 684 6.31 -7.03 13.16
C GLY A 684 7.78 -7.44 12.97
N PRO A 685 8.57 -6.64 12.24
CA PRO A 685 9.94 -7.01 11.89
C PRO A 685 10.86 -7.13 13.11
N TRP A 686 11.83 -8.06 13.06
CA TRP A 686 12.88 -8.23 14.08
C TRP A 686 14.24 -7.91 13.47
N ASP A 687 15.03 -7.08 14.15
CA ASP A 687 16.41 -6.78 13.79
C ASP A 687 17.35 -7.86 14.36
N THR A 688 17.56 -8.92 13.60
CA THR A 688 18.48 -10.01 13.94
C THR A 688 19.40 -10.26 12.76
N ALA A 689 20.71 -10.35 13.02
CA ALA A 689 21.75 -10.45 11.99
C ALA A 689 21.60 -11.66 11.06
N ASP A 690 20.99 -12.75 11.54
CA ASP A 690 20.80 -14.02 10.81
C ASP A 690 19.31 -14.41 10.62
N GLY A 691 18.37 -13.47 10.86
CA GLY A 691 16.93 -13.71 10.75
C GLY A 691 16.37 -13.55 9.35
N MET A 692 15.09 -13.89 9.15
CA MET A 692 14.38 -13.69 7.87
C MET A 692 14.43 -12.23 7.38
N ALA A 693 14.57 -11.27 8.31
CA ALA A 693 14.73 -9.85 8.02
C ALA A 693 16.16 -9.43 7.58
N ALA A 694 17.17 -10.29 7.78
CA ALA A 694 18.56 -9.99 7.44
C ALA A 694 18.85 -10.08 5.93
N GLY A 695 18.10 -10.93 5.22
CA GLY A 695 18.18 -11.11 3.76
C GLY A 695 17.26 -10.19 2.96
N LEU A 696 16.54 -9.27 3.61
CA LEU A 696 15.66 -8.31 2.95
C LEU A 696 16.49 -7.36 2.09
N SER A 697 16.08 -7.18 0.83
CA SER A 697 16.67 -6.16 -0.04
C SER A 697 16.52 -4.77 0.58
N THR A 698 17.40 -3.83 0.21
CA THR A 698 17.36 -2.43 0.68
C THR A 698 15.97 -1.79 0.52
N ASN A 699 15.23 -2.20 -0.52
CA ASN A 699 13.87 -1.76 -0.80
C ASN A 699 12.83 -2.36 0.17
N ALA A 700 13.00 -3.61 0.61
CA ALA A 700 12.10 -4.21 1.59
C ALA A 700 12.29 -3.62 3.00
N ARG A 701 13.51 -3.21 3.37
CA ARG A 701 13.76 -2.42 4.58
C ARG A 701 13.14 -1.02 4.51
N ARG A 702 13.31 -0.28 3.39
CA ARG A 702 12.64 1.01 3.19
C ARG A 702 11.12 0.92 3.27
N ARG A 703 10.52 -0.19 2.86
CA ARG A 703 9.07 -0.41 2.96
C ARG A 703 8.57 -0.50 4.41
N PHE A 704 9.33 -1.15 5.30
CA PHE A 704 9.02 -1.13 6.72
C PHE A 704 9.13 0.29 7.30
N ASP A 705 10.17 1.04 6.91
CA ASP A 705 10.32 2.44 7.31
C ASP A 705 9.16 3.33 6.79
N GLN A 706 8.71 3.14 5.55
CA GLN A 706 7.60 3.88 4.93
C GLN A 706 6.22 3.50 5.51
N ALA A 707 6.03 2.23 5.90
CA ALA A 707 4.82 1.77 6.61
C ALA A 707 4.83 2.19 8.09
N GLY A 708 5.92 2.80 8.57
CA GLY A 708 6.14 3.19 9.95
C GLY A 708 6.42 2.01 10.88
N ALA A 709 6.71 0.82 10.37
CA ALA A 709 7.00 -0.35 11.20
C ALA A 709 8.47 -0.36 11.63
N VAL A 710 8.75 -0.13 12.92
CA VAL A 710 10.11 -0.14 13.46
C VAL A 710 10.50 -1.56 13.89
N PRO A 711 11.66 -2.08 13.47
CA PRO A 711 12.13 -3.40 13.90
C PRO A 711 12.32 -3.51 15.42
N PHE A 712 12.02 -4.69 15.96
CA PHE A 712 12.32 -5.06 17.34
C PHE A 712 13.77 -5.51 17.49
N THR A 713 14.44 -5.07 18.54
CA THR A 713 15.64 -5.77 19.02
C THR A 713 15.27 -7.12 19.63
N ALA A 714 16.23 -8.05 19.74
CA ALA A 714 16.00 -9.36 20.33
C ALA A 714 15.39 -9.29 21.74
N ASP A 715 15.93 -8.44 22.62
CA ASP A 715 15.44 -8.29 24.00
C ASP A 715 14.01 -7.73 24.06
N GLN A 716 13.68 -6.77 23.18
CA GLN A 716 12.33 -6.21 23.07
C GLN A 716 11.33 -7.27 22.60
N GLY A 717 11.67 -8.01 21.55
CA GLY A 717 10.82 -9.06 21.03
C GLY A 717 10.60 -10.20 22.03
N LEU A 718 11.63 -10.60 22.79
CA LEU A 718 11.50 -11.60 23.86
C LEU A 718 10.65 -11.10 25.04
N SER A 719 10.80 -9.84 25.42
CA SER A 719 9.95 -9.23 26.47
C SER A 719 8.48 -9.19 26.03
N LEU A 720 8.21 -8.88 24.76
CA LEU A 720 6.87 -8.90 24.18
C LEU A 720 6.32 -10.33 24.02
N PHE A 721 7.18 -11.30 23.78
CA PHE A 721 6.79 -12.71 23.77
C PHE A 721 6.30 -13.14 25.15
N ASP A 722 7.00 -12.75 26.22
CA ASP A 722 6.58 -13.03 27.59
C ASP A 722 5.23 -12.36 27.92
N ALA A 723 5.04 -11.11 27.50
CA ALA A 723 3.77 -10.39 27.68
C ALA A 723 2.63 -11.07 26.91
N ALA A 724 2.86 -11.50 25.67
CA ALA A 724 1.88 -12.20 24.86
C ALA A 724 1.47 -13.56 25.46
N LEU A 725 2.41 -14.30 26.04
CA LEU A 725 2.09 -15.53 26.77
C LEU A 725 1.14 -15.26 27.95
N GLY A 726 1.27 -14.11 28.60
CA GLY A 726 0.41 -13.66 29.69
C GLY A 726 -0.95 -13.08 29.27
N THR A 727 -1.43 -13.33 28.05
CA THR A 727 -2.77 -12.88 27.63
C THR A 727 -3.67 -14.12 27.50
N SER A 728 -4.60 -14.33 28.44
CA SER A 728 -5.35 -15.60 28.56
C SER A 728 -6.53 -15.74 27.59
N ASP A 729 -7.07 -14.62 27.10
CA ASP A 729 -8.38 -14.61 26.43
C ASP A 729 -8.28 -14.30 24.93
N GLU A 730 -7.08 -14.06 24.41
CA GLU A 730 -6.85 -13.67 23.01
C GLU A 730 -6.22 -14.80 22.20
N ALA A 731 -6.90 -15.21 21.12
CA ALA A 731 -6.35 -16.21 20.20
C ALA A 731 -5.26 -15.63 19.30
N VAL A 732 -5.32 -14.33 19.00
CA VAL A 732 -4.44 -13.67 18.05
C VAL A 732 -4.03 -12.31 18.58
N LEU A 733 -2.72 -12.11 18.74
CA LEU A 733 -2.13 -10.83 19.13
C LEU A 733 -1.25 -10.28 18.02
N VAL A 734 -1.45 -9.02 17.65
CA VAL A 734 -0.61 -8.31 16.69
C VAL A 734 0.45 -7.55 17.45
N VAL A 735 1.72 -7.89 17.21
CA VAL A 735 2.83 -7.30 17.96
C VAL A 735 3.71 -6.50 17.01
N MET A 736 3.57 -5.19 17.00
CA MET A 736 4.33 -4.31 16.13
C MET A 736 4.60 -2.93 16.72
N ARG A 737 5.72 -2.31 16.34
CA ARG A 737 6.00 -0.91 16.65
C ARG A 737 5.65 -0.03 15.46
N LEU A 738 4.74 0.91 15.68
CA LEU A 738 4.37 1.93 14.71
C LEU A 738 5.07 3.26 15.03
N ALA A 739 5.68 3.89 14.03
CA ALA A 739 6.18 5.24 14.07
C ALA A 739 4.97 6.19 14.15
N ARG A 740 4.91 7.01 15.21
CA ARG A 740 3.73 7.83 15.55
C ARG A 740 3.42 8.95 14.55
N THR A 741 4.26 9.18 13.55
CA THR A 741 4.02 10.12 12.44
C THR A 741 3.29 9.45 11.28
N ARG A 742 2.06 8.99 11.49
CA ARG A 742 1.13 8.74 10.38
C ARG A 742 0.13 9.89 10.31
N PRO A 743 0.07 10.65 9.20
CA PRO A 743 -1.16 11.35 8.88
C PRO A 743 -2.23 10.29 8.65
N ALA A 744 -3.39 10.42 9.31
CA ALA A 744 -4.56 9.60 9.02
C ALA A 744 -4.84 9.64 7.50
N PRO A 745 -5.20 8.52 6.84
CA PRO A 745 -5.51 8.51 5.42
C PRO A 745 -6.82 9.27 5.18
N ARG A 746 -6.76 10.59 5.05
CA ARG A 746 -7.90 11.43 4.66
C ARG A 746 -8.08 11.38 3.15
N ARG A 747 -8.66 10.28 2.66
CA ARG A 747 -9.09 10.11 1.25
C ARG A 747 -9.97 11.28 0.76
N ALA A 748 -10.77 11.86 1.67
CA ALA A 748 -11.68 12.97 1.39
C ALA A 748 -10.99 14.30 1.03
N ALA A 749 -9.74 14.54 1.46
CA ALA A 749 -9.02 15.79 1.17
C ALA A 749 -8.14 15.70 -0.10
N ARG A 750 -7.91 14.50 -0.65
CA ARG A 750 -7.00 14.22 -1.77
C ARG A 750 -7.70 14.06 -3.12
N ALA A 751 -8.93 13.54 -3.13
CA ALA A 751 -9.80 13.62 -4.30
C ALA A 751 -10.00 15.07 -4.80
N THR A 752 -9.76 16.05 -3.93
CA THR A 752 -9.78 17.49 -4.22
C THR A 752 -8.60 17.97 -5.07
N VAL A 753 -7.47 17.24 -5.11
CA VAL A 753 -6.29 17.59 -5.93
C VAL A 753 -6.52 17.15 -7.37
N GLY A 754 -6.94 15.91 -7.62
CA GLY A 754 -7.32 15.43 -8.96
C GLY A 754 -8.41 16.30 -9.61
N THR A 755 -9.43 16.71 -8.85
CA THR A 755 -10.47 17.64 -9.34
C THR A 755 -9.95 19.05 -9.61
N ARG A 756 -8.98 19.55 -8.84
CA ARG A 756 -8.32 20.85 -9.10
C ARG A 756 -7.41 20.79 -10.34
N ILE A 757 -6.61 19.73 -10.48
CA ILE A 757 -5.74 19.50 -11.65
C ILE A 757 -6.61 19.39 -12.92
N ALA A 758 -7.73 18.69 -12.83
CA ALA A 758 -8.66 18.57 -13.93
C ALA A 758 -9.35 19.91 -14.30
N GLN A 759 -9.38 20.91 -13.41
CA GLN A 759 -9.93 22.24 -13.72
C GLN A 759 -8.90 23.18 -14.40
N LEU A 760 -7.64 22.78 -14.51
CA LEU A 760 -6.59 23.55 -15.18
C LEU A 760 -6.73 23.49 -16.72
N SER A 761 -6.15 24.50 -17.38
CA SER A 761 -5.98 24.49 -18.84
C SER A 761 -5.14 23.29 -19.28
N GLU A 762 -5.26 22.84 -20.52
CA GLU A 762 -4.56 21.64 -21.01
C GLU A 762 -3.02 21.75 -20.87
N ALA A 763 -2.47 22.94 -21.18
CA ALA A 763 -1.05 23.21 -21.05
C ALA A 763 -0.58 23.23 -19.58
N ASP A 764 -1.36 23.85 -18.68
CA ASP A 764 -1.03 23.91 -17.25
C ASP A 764 -1.19 22.54 -16.57
N ARG A 765 -2.17 21.74 -17.02
CA ARG A 765 -2.45 20.39 -16.52
C ARG A 765 -1.29 19.44 -16.81
N LEU A 766 -0.79 19.44 -18.05
CA LEU A 766 0.35 18.60 -18.42
C LEU A 766 1.62 18.99 -17.63
N ALA A 767 1.85 20.29 -17.42
CA ALA A 767 3.00 20.76 -16.64
C ALA A 767 2.92 20.31 -15.17
N VAL A 768 1.75 20.45 -14.53
CA VAL A 768 1.52 20.03 -13.14
C VAL A 768 1.61 18.51 -12.99
N LEU A 769 1.03 17.74 -13.91
CA LEU A 769 1.13 16.27 -13.89
C LEU A 769 2.55 15.78 -14.13
N ARG A 770 3.34 16.47 -14.96
CA ARG A 770 4.75 16.14 -15.17
C ARG A 770 5.57 16.33 -13.90
N GLU A 771 5.38 17.42 -13.19
CA GLU A 771 6.06 17.64 -11.90
C GLU A 771 5.57 16.66 -10.83
N LEU A 772 4.28 16.29 -10.84
CA LEU A 772 3.74 15.24 -9.97
C LEU A 772 4.42 13.89 -10.24
N VAL A 773 4.52 13.47 -11.50
CA VAL A 773 5.17 12.22 -11.88
C VAL A 773 6.64 12.24 -11.47
N LYS A 774 7.38 13.34 -11.73
CA LYS A 774 8.78 13.48 -11.28
C LYS A 774 8.92 13.37 -9.76
N ALA A 775 8.09 14.08 -9.01
CA ALA A 775 8.14 14.07 -7.55
C ALA A 775 7.84 12.67 -6.99
N SER A 776 6.86 11.99 -7.57
CA SER A 776 6.50 10.62 -7.20
C SER A 776 7.60 9.62 -7.58
N THR A 777 8.22 9.74 -8.76
CA THR A 777 9.38 8.93 -9.18
C THR A 777 10.59 9.17 -8.27
N ALA A 778 10.91 10.42 -7.96
CA ALA A 778 12.00 10.79 -7.06
C ALA A 778 11.80 10.17 -5.66
N ALA A 779 10.57 10.23 -5.14
CA ALA A 779 10.25 9.66 -3.84
C ALA A 779 10.35 8.14 -3.80
N VAL A 780 9.90 7.43 -4.84
CA VAL A 780 10.01 5.96 -4.94
C VAL A 780 11.48 5.51 -4.97
N LEU A 781 12.32 6.21 -5.74
CA LEU A 781 13.76 5.90 -5.83
C LEU A 781 14.57 6.43 -4.63
N GLY A 782 14.00 7.32 -3.81
CA GLY A 782 14.64 7.94 -2.66
C GLY A 782 15.63 9.06 -3.02
N HIS A 783 15.38 9.77 -4.12
CA HIS A 783 16.06 11.01 -4.45
C HIS A 783 15.53 12.16 -3.59
N GLN A 784 16.38 13.17 -3.36
CA GLN A 784 16.05 14.33 -2.49
C GLN A 784 15.04 15.31 -3.12
N GLY A 785 14.74 15.18 -4.42
CA GLY A 785 13.78 16.04 -5.11
C GLY A 785 13.56 15.68 -6.58
N PRO A 786 12.53 16.27 -7.23
CA PRO A 786 12.13 15.98 -8.61
C PRO A 786 13.18 16.38 -9.66
N ASP A 787 14.06 17.33 -9.35
CA ASP A 787 15.12 17.83 -10.25
C ASP A 787 16.14 16.75 -10.66
N ALA A 788 16.24 15.67 -9.88
CA ALA A 788 17.08 14.52 -10.19
C ALA A 788 16.52 13.61 -11.30
N ILE A 789 15.25 13.81 -11.71
CA ILE A 789 14.55 12.96 -12.67
C ILE A 789 14.38 13.67 -14.01
N GLY A 790 15.02 13.13 -15.05
CA GLY A 790 14.85 13.59 -16.43
C GLY A 790 13.44 13.27 -16.97
N SER A 791 12.83 14.20 -17.71
CA SER A 791 11.47 14.01 -18.27
C SER A 791 11.39 12.91 -19.33
N ASP A 792 12.48 12.65 -20.05
CA ASP A 792 12.50 11.68 -21.14
C ASP A 792 13.32 10.42 -20.80
N SER A 793 13.82 10.32 -19.56
CA SER A 793 14.49 9.13 -19.07
C SER A 793 13.50 7.98 -18.93
N ALA A 794 13.87 6.79 -19.43
CA ALA A 794 13.06 5.60 -19.26
C ALA A 794 13.10 5.13 -17.80
N PHE A 795 11.96 4.75 -17.23
CA PHE A 795 11.88 4.27 -15.85
C PHE A 795 12.82 3.08 -15.58
N GLY A 796 12.98 2.19 -16.56
CA GLY A 796 13.93 1.07 -16.47
C GLY A 796 15.39 1.49 -16.32
N GLU A 797 15.81 2.59 -16.96
CA GLU A 797 17.17 3.14 -16.84
C GLU A 797 17.38 3.82 -15.47
N LEU A 798 16.30 4.28 -14.84
CA LEU A 798 16.29 4.86 -13.49
C LEU A 798 16.25 3.81 -12.38
N GLY A 799 16.25 2.51 -12.74
CA GLY A 799 16.29 1.40 -11.79
C GLY A 799 14.91 0.91 -11.33
N PHE A 800 13.85 1.17 -12.09
CA PHE A 800 12.53 0.60 -11.81
C PHE A 800 12.49 -0.91 -12.10
N ASP A 801 11.91 -1.64 -11.16
CA ASP A 801 11.51 -3.04 -11.23
C ASP A 801 9.98 -3.17 -11.14
N SER A 802 9.45 -4.39 -11.14
CA SER A 802 7.99 -4.64 -11.06
C SER A 802 7.33 -4.06 -9.81
N LEU A 803 8.06 -3.93 -8.70
CA LEU A 803 7.50 -3.48 -7.42
C LEU A 803 7.55 -1.97 -7.28
N THR A 804 8.66 -1.33 -7.62
CA THR A 804 8.79 0.14 -7.66
C THR A 804 7.87 0.76 -8.72
N SER A 805 7.62 0.06 -9.84
CA SER A 805 6.62 0.45 -10.83
C SER A 805 5.19 0.45 -10.23
N MET A 806 4.86 -0.57 -9.45
CA MET A 806 3.58 -0.64 -8.76
C MET A 806 3.44 0.45 -7.68
N GLU A 807 4.49 0.73 -6.90
CA GLU A 807 4.50 1.81 -5.91
C GLU A 807 4.24 3.18 -6.56
N LEU A 808 4.91 3.47 -7.67
CA LEU A 808 4.69 4.70 -8.44
C LEU A 808 3.23 4.78 -8.95
N ARG A 809 2.72 3.70 -9.55
CA ARG A 809 1.34 3.63 -10.02
C ARG A 809 0.34 3.89 -8.88
N ASN A 810 0.53 3.24 -7.73
CA ASN A 810 -0.38 3.37 -6.59
C ASN A 810 -0.38 4.80 -6.03
N ARG A 811 0.79 5.43 -5.95
CA ARG A 811 0.91 6.83 -5.55
C ARG A 811 0.22 7.78 -6.51
N LEU A 812 0.39 7.57 -7.82
CA LEU A 812 -0.28 8.37 -8.84
C LEU A 812 -1.80 8.18 -8.81
N ASN A 813 -2.29 6.96 -8.62
CA ASN A 813 -3.72 6.69 -8.41
C ASN A 813 -4.25 7.45 -7.19
N GLU A 814 -3.50 7.47 -6.09
CA GLU A 814 -3.89 8.17 -4.86
C GLU A 814 -3.93 9.70 -5.03
N GLU A 815 -2.93 10.28 -5.70
CA GLU A 815 -2.80 11.73 -5.90
C GLU A 815 -3.77 12.26 -6.96
N THR A 816 -4.10 11.46 -7.98
CA THR A 816 -4.97 11.87 -9.11
C THR A 816 -6.42 11.40 -8.96
N GLY A 817 -6.69 10.37 -8.17
CA GLY A 817 -7.99 9.70 -8.09
C GLY A 817 -8.31 8.78 -9.27
N LEU A 818 -7.36 8.56 -10.19
CA LEU A 818 -7.50 7.64 -11.32
C LEU A 818 -7.25 6.18 -10.91
N ARG A 819 -7.65 5.25 -11.77
CA ARG A 819 -7.32 3.82 -11.68
C ARG A 819 -6.48 3.40 -12.88
N LEU A 820 -5.17 3.57 -12.79
CA LEU A 820 -4.24 3.14 -13.83
C LEU A 820 -4.16 1.61 -13.95
N SER A 821 -3.99 1.11 -15.17
CA SER A 821 -3.76 -0.32 -15.44
C SER A 821 -2.46 -0.82 -14.78
N ALA A 822 -2.33 -2.14 -14.62
CA ALA A 822 -1.12 -2.74 -14.05
C ALA A 822 0.12 -2.56 -14.95
N THR A 823 -0.08 -2.34 -16.25
CA THR A 823 0.97 -2.17 -17.26
C THR A 823 1.30 -0.72 -17.54
N ALA A 824 0.56 0.26 -16.99
CA ALA A 824 0.69 1.68 -17.34
C ALA A 824 2.13 2.23 -17.28
N ILE A 825 2.95 1.81 -16.31
CA ILE A 825 4.34 2.26 -16.20
C ILE A 825 5.24 1.65 -17.30
N PHE A 826 4.90 0.46 -17.79
CA PHE A 826 5.61 -0.22 -18.88
C PHE A 826 5.14 0.25 -20.26
N ASP A 827 3.84 0.47 -20.42
CA ASP A 827 3.23 0.95 -21.66
C ASP A 827 3.61 2.42 -21.93
N TYR A 828 3.86 3.19 -20.87
CA TYR A 828 4.28 4.59 -20.92
C TYR A 828 5.60 4.77 -20.15
N PRO A 829 6.73 4.31 -20.72
CA PRO A 829 7.97 4.06 -19.99
C PRO A 829 8.76 5.32 -19.61
N THR A 830 8.27 6.52 -19.90
CA THR A 830 8.93 7.79 -19.57
C THR A 830 8.00 8.70 -18.78
N VAL A 831 8.59 9.62 -18.00
CA VAL A 831 7.83 10.64 -17.26
C VAL A 831 6.93 11.45 -18.21
N SER A 832 7.45 11.84 -19.38
CA SER A 832 6.69 12.55 -20.41
C SER A 832 5.48 11.75 -20.91
N ALA A 833 5.66 10.47 -21.27
CA ALA A 833 4.58 9.62 -21.79
C ALA A 833 3.50 9.34 -20.73
N LEU A 834 3.91 9.05 -19.49
CA LEU A 834 2.97 8.78 -18.40
C LEU A 834 2.16 10.04 -18.01
N SER A 835 2.77 11.22 -18.07
CA SER A 835 2.08 12.49 -17.81
C SER A 835 1.02 12.80 -18.87
N GLN A 836 1.27 12.44 -20.13
CA GLN A 836 0.30 12.57 -21.22
C GLN A 836 -0.88 11.62 -21.03
N LEU A 837 -0.63 10.36 -20.64
CA LEU A 837 -1.70 9.42 -20.29
C LEU A 837 -2.59 9.99 -19.18
N LEU A 838 -1.99 10.44 -18.07
CA LEU A 838 -2.74 11.00 -16.94
C LEU A 838 -3.61 12.21 -17.33
N THR A 839 -3.12 13.00 -18.29
CA THR A 839 -3.84 14.16 -18.82
C THR A 839 -5.11 13.72 -19.56
N GLU A 840 -5.00 12.69 -20.40
CA GLU A 840 -6.11 12.15 -21.17
C GLU A 840 -7.13 11.41 -20.28
N GLU A 841 -6.67 10.60 -19.33
CA GLU A 841 -7.53 9.89 -18.37
C GLU A 841 -8.35 10.86 -17.49
N LEU A 842 -7.73 11.93 -16.97
CA LEU A 842 -8.46 12.96 -16.22
C LEU A 842 -9.45 13.72 -17.09
N ARG A 843 -9.16 13.90 -18.39
CA ARG A 843 -10.09 14.53 -19.34
C ARG A 843 -11.32 13.64 -19.57
N GLN A 844 -11.11 12.34 -19.78
CA GLN A 844 -12.20 11.38 -19.97
C GLN A 844 -13.08 11.25 -18.72
N ALA A 845 -12.48 11.17 -17.53
CA ALA A 845 -13.21 11.14 -16.26
C ALA A 845 -14.09 12.40 -16.05
N GLN A 846 -13.64 13.57 -16.51
CA GLN A 846 -14.46 14.79 -16.49
C GLN A 846 -15.64 14.73 -17.46
N ASP A 847 -15.42 14.26 -18.68
CA ASP A 847 -16.47 14.14 -19.70
C ASP A 847 -17.56 13.13 -19.27
N GLU A 848 -17.19 12.08 -18.53
CA GLU A 848 -18.14 11.14 -17.91
C GLU A 848 -18.91 11.75 -16.74
N SER A 849 -18.25 12.52 -15.86
CA SER A 849 -18.87 13.17 -14.70
C SER A 849 -19.89 14.28 -15.08
N ARG A 850 -19.76 14.84 -16.29
CA ARG A 850 -20.58 15.97 -16.77
C ARG A 850 -21.85 15.53 -17.52
N LYS A 851 -22.02 14.22 -17.77
CA LYS A 851 -23.25 13.67 -18.35
C LYS A 851 -24.27 13.38 -17.25
N PRO A 852 -25.52 13.90 -17.34
CA PRO A 852 -26.58 13.46 -16.44
C PRO A 852 -26.80 11.96 -16.59
N ARG A 853 -26.86 11.23 -15.46
CA ARG A 853 -27.29 9.82 -15.41
C ARG A 853 -28.78 9.73 -15.73
N THR A 854 -29.10 9.70 -17.01
CA THR A 854 -30.34 9.09 -17.51
C THR A 854 -30.03 7.64 -17.86
N GLU A 855 -30.84 6.72 -17.34
CA GLU A 855 -30.93 5.35 -17.84
C GLU A 855 -30.87 5.38 -19.37
N ARG A 856 -29.91 4.66 -19.94
CA ARG A 856 -29.77 4.56 -21.39
C ARG A 856 -30.92 3.68 -21.87
N GLU A 857 -32.06 4.30 -22.16
CA GLU A 857 -33.04 3.72 -23.05
C GLU A 857 -32.33 3.37 -24.37
N ALA A 858 -32.49 2.12 -24.79
CA ALA A 858 -32.03 1.63 -26.07
C ALA A 858 -32.77 2.38 -27.20
N GLY A 859 -32.19 3.48 -27.67
CA GLY A 859 -32.50 4.13 -28.95
C GLY A 859 -31.63 3.56 -30.08
N PRO A 860 -32.04 3.71 -31.36
CA PRO A 860 -31.98 2.57 -32.29
C PRO A 860 -30.61 2.20 -32.87
N LEU A 861 -29.58 3.06 -32.80
CA LEU A 861 -28.23 2.77 -33.33
C LEU A 861 -27.20 3.55 -32.49
N GLY A 862 -26.22 2.86 -31.89
CA GLY A 862 -25.15 3.44 -31.06
C GLY A 862 -24.06 4.17 -31.86
N ASP A 863 -22.89 4.39 -31.24
CA ASP A 863 -21.68 4.86 -31.96
C ASP A 863 -21.30 3.87 -33.09
N ILE A 864 -20.54 4.30 -34.10
CA ILE A 864 -20.20 3.49 -35.27
C ILE A 864 -19.52 2.16 -34.93
N VAL A 865 -18.76 2.11 -33.83
CA VAL A 865 -18.21 0.86 -33.27
C VAL A 865 -19.35 -0.08 -32.86
N GLU A 866 -20.37 0.43 -32.20
CA GLU A 866 -21.54 -0.34 -31.74
C GLU A 866 -22.40 -0.80 -32.91
N VAL A 867 -22.62 0.06 -33.91
CA VAL A 867 -23.32 -0.30 -35.13
C VAL A 867 -22.58 -1.40 -35.90
N TYR A 868 -21.24 -1.30 -35.96
CA TYR A 868 -20.40 -2.33 -36.56
C TYR A 868 -20.48 -3.65 -35.77
N ARG A 869 -20.42 -3.61 -34.43
CA ARG A 869 -20.57 -4.80 -33.57
C ARG A 869 -21.94 -5.46 -33.77
N GLN A 870 -23.01 -4.67 -33.75
CA GLN A 870 -24.38 -5.15 -33.92
C GLN A 870 -24.58 -5.80 -35.29
N ALA A 871 -24.04 -5.20 -36.35
CA ALA A 871 -24.09 -5.78 -37.69
C ALA A 871 -23.37 -7.14 -37.77
N ASN A 872 -22.17 -7.26 -37.16
CA ASN A 872 -21.45 -8.55 -37.11
C ASN A 872 -22.20 -9.58 -36.25
N ALA A 873 -22.72 -9.20 -35.08
CA ALA A 873 -23.45 -10.08 -34.18
C ALA A 873 -24.77 -10.62 -34.80
N GLN A 874 -25.39 -9.86 -35.70
CA GLN A 874 -26.60 -10.28 -36.42
C GLN A 874 -26.30 -11.09 -37.70
N GLY A 875 -25.03 -11.44 -37.95
CA GLY A 875 -24.62 -12.13 -39.18
C GLY A 875 -24.77 -11.28 -40.43
N GLN A 876 -24.71 -9.95 -40.30
CA GLN A 876 -24.77 -8.97 -41.39
C GLN A 876 -23.50 -8.12 -41.50
N PRO A 877 -22.30 -8.73 -41.58
CA PRO A 877 -21.03 -8.00 -41.64
C PRO A 877 -20.94 -7.03 -42.83
N GLU A 878 -21.62 -7.33 -43.94
CA GLU A 878 -21.71 -6.48 -45.12
C GLU A 878 -22.34 -5.11 -44.82
N VAL A 879 -23.32 -5.04 -43.91
CA VAL A 879 -23.96 -3.79 -43.50
C VAL A 879 -22.98 -2.95 -42.68
N GLY A 880 -22.33 -3.57 -41.68
CA GLY A 880 -21.33 -2.92 -40.85
C GLY A 880 -20.15 -2.39 -41.68
N ASN A 881 -19.62 -3.21 -42.59
CA ASN A 881 -18.55 -2.83 -43.50
C ASN A 881 -18.94 -1.67 -44.41
N LYS A 882 -20.20 -1.62 -44.87
CA LYS A 882 -20.68 -0.51 -45.72
C LYS A 882 -20.74 0.81 -44.95
N ILE A 883 -21.15 0.77 -43.69
CA ILE A 883 -21.19 1.94 -42.81
C ILE A 883 -19.78 2.45 -42.53
N LEU A 884 -18.84 1.55 -42.23
CA LEU A 884 -17.43 1.91 -42.07
C LEU A 884 -16.82 2.50 -43.34
N GLU A 885 -17.14 1.94 -44.52
CA GLU A 885 -16.69 2.48 -45.81
C GLU A 885 -17.20 3.92 -46.02
N LEU A 886 -18.46 4.21 -45.67
CA LEU A 886 -19.00 5.56 -45.81
C LEU A 886 -18.39 6.53 -44.79
N ALA A 887 -18.19 6.09 -43.55
CA ALA A 887 -17.60 6.90 -42.51
C ALA A 887 -16.11 7.18 -42.75
N SER A 888 -15.37 6.23 -43.32
CA SER A 888 -13.95 6.44 -43.64
C SER A 888 -13.72 7.55 -44.66
N ARG A 889 -14.69 7.81 -45.56
CA ARG A 889 -14.64 8.94 -46.51
C ARG A 889 -14.71 10.31 -45.85
N LEU A 890 -15.10 10.38 -44.59
CA LEU A 890 -15.15 11.62 -43.81
C LEU A 890 -13.83 11.90 -43.07
N ARG A 891 -12.86 10.97 -43.10
CA ARG A 891 -11.55 11.16 -42.49
C ARG A 891 -10.77 12.24 -43.26
N PRO A 892 -10.01 13.10 -42.55
CA PRO A 892 -8.97 13.91 -43.19
C PRO A 892 -8.05 13.00 -44.01
N ALA A 893 -7.72 13.40 -45.24
CA ALA A 893 -6.88 12.61 -46.12
C ALA A 893 -5.72 13.44 -46.67
N PHE A 894 -4.57 12.79 -46.87
CA PHE A 894 -3.36 13.42 -47.42
C PHE A 894 -3.02 12.88 -48.82
N ASN A 895 -2.43 13.73 -49.65
CA ASN A 895 -1.95 13.42 -51.00
C ASN A 895 -0.44 13.21 -51.02
N ALA A 896 0.07 12.70 -52.15
CA ALA A 896 1.52 12.56 -52.34
C ALA A 896 2.22 13.92 -52.25
N GLY A 897 3.23 14.02 -51.37
CA GLY A 897 4.02 15.24 -51.15
C GLY A 897 3.52 16.15 -50.02
N ASP A 898 2.38 15.83 -49.39
CA ASP A 898 1.95 16.50 -48.16
C ASP A 898 2.89 16.13 -47.00
N ASP A 899 3.20 17.09 -46.14
CA ASP A 899 3.96 16.84 -44.90
C ASP A 899 3.00 16.27 -43.86
N VAL A 900 3.17 14.99 -43.53
CA VAL A 900 2.31 14.26 -42.61
C VAL A 900 3.13 13.84 -41.40
N ASN A 901 2.78 14.37 -40.24
CA ASN A 901 3.39 14.00 -38.97
C ASN A 901 2.82 12.65 -38.51
N VAL A 902 3.51 11.57 -38.88
CA VAL A 902 3.20 10.17 -38.50
C VAL A 902 4.38 9.64 -37.69
N ALA A 903 4.11 8.71 -36.77
CA ALA A 903 5.14 8.06 -35.97
C ALA A 903 6.29 7.47 -36.82
N GLU A 904 7.53 7.60 -36.34
CA GLU A 904 8.73 7.06 -36.98
C GLU A 904 8.77 5.52 -36.96
N LEU A 905 9.67 4.93 -37.75
CA LEU A 905 9.94 3.49 -37.76
C LEU A 905 10.38 3.00 -36.37
N VAL A 906 9.75 1.93 -35.87
CA VAL A 906 10.01 1.36 -34.54
C VAL A 906 11.01 0.22 -34.67
N ARG A 907 12.14 0.26 -33.96
CA ARG A 907 13.10 -0.86 -33.93
C ARG A 907 12.54 -1.99 -33.08
N LEU A 908 12.46 -3.19 -33.63
CA LEU A 908 12.07 -4.40 -32.90
C LEU A 908 13.27 -5.28 -32.53
N SER A 909 14.31 -5.28 -33.35
CA SER A 909 15.51 -6.07 -33.10
C SER A 909 16.76 -5.43 -33.69
N SER A 910 17.91 -5.80 -33.15
CA SER A 910 19.22 -5.36 -33.59
C SER A 910 20.07 -6.54 -34.03
N GLY A 911 20.84 -6.38 -35.10
CA GLY A 911 21.74 -7.44 -35.54
C GLY A 911 22.93 -6.97 -36.36
N SER A 912 23.78 -7.93 -36.70
CA SER A 912 25.08 -7.68 -37.35
C SER A 912 25.02 -7.61 -38.89
N ARG A 913 23.96 -8.15 -39.51
CA ARG A 913 23.75 -8.09 -40.96
C ARG A 913 23.36 -6.68 -41.39
N ARG A 914 24.01 -6.19 -42.46
CA ARG A 914 23.84 -4.81 -42.97
C ARG A 914 22.45 -4.52 -43.55
N ALA A 915 21.76 -5.52 -44.10
CA ALA A 915 20.45 -5.33 -44.70
C ALA A 915 19.36 -5.40 -43.62
N ALA A 916 18.79 -4.23 -43.29
CA ALA A 916 17.69 -4.14 -42.35
C ALA A 916 16.39 -4.70 -42.97
N MET A 917 15.60 -5.36 -42.16
CA MET A 917 14.25 -5.81 -42.52
C MET A 917 13.23 -4.81 -41.98
N ILE A 918 12.33 -4.33 -42.84
CA ILE A 918 11.23 -3.45 -42.46
C ILE A 918 9.92 -4.22 -42.63
N CYS A 919 9.21 -4.37 -41.52
CA CYS A 919 8.03 -5.19 -41.36
C CYS A 919 6.74 -4.34 -41.39
N PHE A 920 5.76 -4.81 -42.17
CA PHE A 920 4.47 -4.16 -42.41
C PHE A 920 3.35 -5.08 -41.91
N ALA A 921 2.65 -4.67 -40.84
CA ALA A 921 1.55 -5.45 -40.26
C ALA A 921 0.33 -5.54 -41.17
N SER A 922 -0.63 -6.39 -40.81
CA SER A 922 -1.94 -6.39 -41.48
C SER A 922 -2.57 -4.98 -41.41
N MET A 923 -3.23 -4.53 -42.49
CA MET A 923 -4.07 -3.33 -42.55
C MET A 923 -5.38 -3.48 -41.76
N SER A 924 -5.33 -4.19 -40.63
CA SER A 924 -6.45 -4.46 -39.77
C SER A 924 -6.56 -3.41 -38.65
N VAL A 925 -7.71 -3.39 -37.97
CA VAL A 925 -7.92 -2.58 -36.76
C VAL A 925 -6.84 -2.83 -35.67
N TRP A 926 -6.17 -3.99 -35.71
CA TRP A 926 -5.14 -4.44 -34.76
C TRP A 926 -3.70 -4.11 -35.17
N SER A 927 -3.50 -3.37 -36.27
CA SER A 927 -2.16 -3.02 -36.75
C SER A 927 -1.30 -2.43 -35.62
N SER A 928 -0.19 -3.12 -35.30
CA SER A 928 0.63 -2.86 -34.12
C SER A 928 2.01 -3.52 -34.26
N PRO A 929 3.08 -2.96 -33.64
CA PRO A 929 4.39 -3.60 -33.56
C PRO A 929 4.35 -5.02 -32.96
N GLN A 930 3.35 -5.31 -32.12
CA GLN A 930 3.18 -6.60 -31.43
C GLN A 930 3.09 -7.80 -32.39
N GLU A 931 2.58 -7.62 -33.61
CA GLU A 931 2.50 -8.68 -34.63
C GLU A 931 3.87 -9.28 -35.01
N TYR A 932 4.95 -8.52 -34.80
CA TYR A 932 6.31 -8.91 -35.21
C TYR A 932 7.29 -9.09 -34.05
N VAL A 933 6.92 -8.84 -32.79
CA VAL A 933 7.85 -8.93 -31.65
C VAL A 933 8.49 -10.30 -31.56
N ARG A 934 7.69 -11.38 -31.59
CA ARG A 934 8.20 -12.76 -31.50
C ARG A 934 9.03 -13.17 -32.71
N PHE A 935 8.67 -12.67 -33.89
CA PHE A 935 9.47 -12.87 -35.09
C PHE A 935 10.83 -12.16 -34.96
N ALA A 936 10.84 -10.91 -34.49
CA ALA A 936 12.03 -10.09 -34.33
C ALA A 936 12.98 -10.62 -33.23
N GLU A 937 12.44 -11.29 -32.20
CA GLU A 937 13.23 -12.02 -31.20
C GLU A 937 14.12 -13.10 -31.86
N GLN A 938 13.60 -13.82 -32.85
CA GLN A 938 14.37 -14.86 -33.57
C GLN A 938 15.47 -14.26 -34.45
N SER A 939 15.33 -12.99 -34.87
CA SER A 939 16.32 -12.26 -35.66
C SER A 939 17.34 -11.50 -34.81
N HIS A 940 17.24 -11.55 -33.48
CA HIS A 940 18.15 -10.84 -32.57
C HIS A 940 19.59 -11.32 -32.73
N GLY A 941 20.53 -10.36 -32.86
CA GLY A 941 21.94 -10.62 -33.18
C GLY A 941 22.21 -10.94 -34.66
N ILE A 942 21.19 -11.32 -35.43
CA ILE A 942 21.29 -11.65 -36.85
C ILE A 942 21.15 -10.37 -37.69
N ARG A 943 20.00 -9.71 -37.68
CA ARG A 943 19.75 -8.49 -38.47
C ARG A 943 18.89 -7.48 -37.73
N ASP A 944 18.97 -6.24 -38.17
CA ASP A 944 18.05 -5.20 -37.74
C ASP A 944 16.64 -5.49 -38.27
N VAL A 945 15.65 -5.46 -37.39
CA VAL A 945 14.22 -5.58 -37.72
C VAL A 945 13.50 -4.34 -37.25
N TRP A 946 12.78 -3.69 -38.15
CA TRP A 946 12.02 -2.46 -37.94
C TRP A 946 10.56 -2.70 -38.27
N PHE A 947 9.67 -1.98 -37.59
CA PHE A 947 8.24 -1.97 -37.85
C PHE A 947 7.82 -0.61 -38.41
N ALA A 948 6.98 -0.63 -39.44
CA ALA A 948 6.43 0.57 -40.05
C ALA A 948 4.99 0.83 -39.59
N PRO A 949 4.74 1.89 -38.79
CA PRO A 949 3.37 2.27 -38.44
C PRO A 949 2.62 2.84 -39.66
N TYR A 950 1.31 2.66 -39.68
CA TYR A 950 0.45 3.18 -40.73
C TYR A 950 -0.22 4.50 -40.31
N PRO A 951 -0.21 5.53 -41.17
CA PRO A 951 -0.94 6.76 -40.90
C PRO A 951 -2.44 6.54 -40.78
N GLY A 952 -3.06 7.19 -39.80
CA GLY A 952 -4.51 7.24 -39.61
C GLY A 952 -5.03 6.30 -38.52
N PHE A 953 -4.20 5.40 -38.01
CA PHE A 953 -4.57 4.48 -36.92
C PHE A 953 -4.47 5.13 -35.53
N VAL A 954 -3.90 6.33 -35.43
CA VAL A 954 -3.87 7.17 -34.22
C VAL A 954 -4.86 8.33 -34.36
N PRO A 955 -5.54 8.77 -33.27
CA PRO A 955 -6.44 9.93 -33.33
C PRO A 955 -5.75 11.19 -33.87
N GLY A 956 -6.40 11.87 -34.80
CA GLY A 956 -5.88 13.11 -35.42
C GLY A 956 -5.03 12.90 -36.67
N GLU A 957 -4.52 11.69 -36.93
CA GLU A 957 -3.76 11.42 -38.16
C GLU A 957 -4.67 11.31 -39.40
N PRO A 958 -4.28 11.89 -40.54
CA PRO A 958 -5.01 11.71 -41.79
C PRO A 958 -4.80 10.30 -42.37
N VAL A 959 -5.77 9.81 -43.13
CA VAL A 959 -5.63 8.58 -43.93
C VAL A 959 -5.07 8.92 -45.32
N PRO A 960 -4.39 8.00 -46.03
CA PRO A 960 -3.94 8.29 -47.39
C PRO A 960 -5.13 8.48 -48.35
N ALA A 961 -5.04 9.46 -49.25
CA ALA A 961 -6.06 9.69 -50.29
C ALA A 961 -5.93 8.70 -51.47
N THR A 962 -4.70 8.22 -51.73
CA THR A 962 -4.38 7.28 -52.82
C THR A 962 -3.30 6.28 -52.37
N ILE A 963 -3.18 5.15 -53.08
CA ILE A 963 -2.09 4.18 -52.85
C ILE A 963 -0.73 4.85 -53.07
N ASP A 964 -0.58 5.71 -54.08
CA ASP A 964 0.68 6.43 -54.33
C ASP A 964 1.05 7.37 -53.18
N ALA A 965 0.08 8.00 -52.51
CA ALA A 965 0.34 8.84 -51.33
C ALA A 965 0.86 7.99 -50.15
N LEU A 966 0.21 6.85 -49.87
CA LEU A 966 0.66 5.91 -48.83
C LEU A 966 2.06 5.37 -49.12
N VAL A 967 2.25 4.86 -50.33
CA VAL A 967 3.50 4.21 -50.74
C VAL A 967 4.64 5.21 -50.78
N GLY A 968 4.41 6.43 -51.29
CA GLY A 968 5.43 7.49 -51.29
C GLY A 968 5.86 7.90 -49.87
N HIS A 969 4.90 8.02 -48.94
CA HIS A 969 5.19 8.33 -47.53
C HIS A 969 6.01 7.21 -46.86
N LEU A 970 5.56 5.96 -46.96
CA LEU A 970 6.27 4.83 -46.36
C LEU A 970 7.64 4.59 -47.03
N ALA A 971 7.75 4.76 -48.35
CA ALA A 971 9.02 4.67 -49.07
C ALA A 971 10.03 5.73 -48.59
N THR A 972 9.56 6.94 -48.28
CA THR A 972 10.39 8.01 -47.71
C THR A 972 10.93 7.60 -46.34
N LEU A 973 10.08 7.08 -45.45
CA LEU A 973 10.52 6.58 -44.13
C LEU A 973 11.55 5.44 -44.26
N VAL A 974 11.32 4.52 -45.21
CA VAL A 974 12.28 3.45 -45.52
C VAL A 974 13.63 4.03 -45.98
N GLN A 975 13.62 4.99 -46.90
CA GLN A 975 14.83 5.61 -47.45
C GLN A 975 15.58 6.43 -46.40
N GLU A 976 14.89 7.22 -45.58
CA GLU A 976 15.48 8.01 -44.50
C GLU A 976 16.16 7.12 -43.46
N ARG A 977 15.51 6.03 -43.07
CA ARG A 977 16.05 5.08 -42.09
C ARG A 977 17.25 4.31 -42.61
N THR A 978 17.19 3.90 -43.88
CA THR A 978 18.25 3.08 -44.48
C THR A 978 19.41 3.92 -44.98
N GLN A 979 19.22 5.22 -45.22
CA GLN A 979 20.21 6.12 -45.82
C GLN A 979 20.84 5.54 -47.10
N GLY A 980 20.03 4.85 -47.91
CA GLY A 980 20.47 4.17 -49.13
C GLY A 980 21.16 2.81 -48.91
N ALA A 981 21.21 2.30 -47.67
CA ALA A 981 21.63 0.93 -47.39
C ALA A 981 20.62 -0.09 -47.95
N PRO A 982 21.06 -1.32 -48.27
CA PRO A 982 20.16 -2.33 -48.80
C PRO A 982 19.06 -2.70 -47.79
N VAL A 983 17.82 -2.86 -48.26
CA VAL A 983 16.65 -3.13 -47.43
C VAL A 983 15.89 -4.37 -47.87
N ILE A 984 15.30 -5.06 -46.89
CA ILE A 984 14.34 -6.15 -47.11
C ILE A 984 12.98 -5.69 -46.61
N LEU A 985 11.95 -5.89 -47.42
CA LEU A 985 10.58 -5.51 -47.07
C LEU A 985 9.79 -6.78 -46.77
N ALA A 986 9.22 -6.88 -45.57
CA ALA A 986 8.45 -8.04 -45.15
C ALA A 986 7.05 -7.60 -44.76
N GLY A 987 6.00 -8.29 -45.21
CA GLY A 987 4.63 -7.95 -44.86
C GLY A 987 3.79 -9.17 -44.60
N ARG A 988 2.95 -9.10 -43.56
CA ARG A 988 2.05 -10.18 -43.16
C ARG A 988 0.65 -9.90 -43.63
N SER A 989 -0.02 -10.94 -44.15
CA SER A 989 -1.40 -10.83 -44.61
C SER A 989 -1.51 -9.64 -45.57
N SER A 990 -2.47 -8.74 -45.37
CA SER A 990 -2.62 -7.53 -46.19
C SER A 990 -1.42 -6.56 -46.15
N GLY A 991 -0.56 -6.62 -45.14
CA GLY A 991 0.71 -5.87 -45.09
C GLY A 991 1.72 -6.29 -46.17
N GLY A 992 1.62 -7.53 -46.67
CA GLY A 992 2.43 -7.99 -47.80
C GLY A 992 2.16 -7.22 -49.09
N MET A 993 0.92 -6.75 -49.30
CA MET A 993 0.58 -5.90 -50.43
C MET A 993 1.29 -4.54 -50.35
N ILE A 994 1.35 -3.96 -49.15
CA ILE A 994 2.05 -2.69 -48.92
C ILE A 994 3.56 -2.87 -49.14
N ALA A 995 4.15 -3.92 -48.55
CA ALA A 995 5.58 -4.22 -48.73
C ALA A 995 5.95 -4.37 -50.21
N TYR A 996 5.12 -5.07 -50.98
CA TYR A 996 5.32 -5.25 -52.43
C TYR A 996 5.11 -3.94 -53.21
N ALA A 997 4.07 -3.15 -52.90
CA ALA A 997 3.84 -1.86 -53.56
C ALA A 997 4.97 -0.85 -53.30
N ILE A 998 5.56 -0.87 -52.10
CA ILE A 998 6.75 -0.09 -51.77
C ILE A 998 7.96 -0.58 -52.57
N ALA A 999 8.15 -1.90 -52.69
CA ALA A 999 9.23 -2.45 -53.51
C ALA A 999 9.13 -1.99 -54.97
N GLU A 1000 7.92 -2.04 -55.54
CA GLU A 1000 7.64 -1.57 -56.90
C GLU A 1000 7.92 -0.06 -57.07
N HIS A 1001 7.55 0.74 -56.07
CA HIS A 1001 7.82 2.18 -56.08
C HIS A 1001 9.32 2.49 -55.98
N LEU A 1002 10.03 1.84 -55.05
CA LEU A 1002 11.48 1.99 -54.86
C LEU A 1002 12.26 1.51 -56.09
N GLU A 1003 11.85 0.40 -56.71
CA GLU A 1003 12.51 -0.12 -57.91
C GLU A 1003 12.34 0.84 -59.11
N ARG A 1004 11.15 1.45 -59.28
CA ARG A 1004 10.93 2.51 -60.29
C ARG A 1004 11.80 3.74 -60.06
N GLN A 1005 12.13 4.06 -58.82
CA GLN A 1005 13.05 5.14 -58.44
C GLN A 1005 14.53 4.74 -58.51
N GLY A 1006 14.84 3.48 -58.81
CA GLY A 1006 16.22 2.97 -58.83
C GLY A 1006 16.83 2.76 -57.44
N THR A 1007 16.02 2.72 -56.38
CA THR A 1007 16.48 2.42 -55.01
C THR A 1007 16.58 0.90 -54.84
N PRO A 1008 17.71 0.36 -54.33
CA PRO A 1008 17.91 -1.08 -54.24
C PRO A 1008 17.09 -1.72 -53.10
N VAL A 1009 16.11 -2.55 -53.45
CA VAL A 1009 15.46 -3.51 -52.53
C VAL A 1009 16.07 -4.89 -52.77
N GLN A 1010 16.51 -5.57 -51.70
CA GLN A 1010 17.19 -6.86 -51.83
C GLN A 1010 16.25 -8.05 -51.89
N ALA A 1011 15.12 -7.97 -51.18
CA ALA A 1011 14.12 -9.01 -51.17
C ALA A 1011 12.78 -8.48 -50.65
N VAL A 1012 11.70 -9.11 -51.12
CA VAL A 1012 10.34 -8.96 -50.57
C VAL A 1012 9.91 -10.28 -49.94
N VAL A 1013 9.45 -10.26 -48.70
CA VAL A 1013 8.94 -11.43 -47.98
C VAL A 1013 7.45 -11.25 -47.72
N LEU A 1014 6.64 -12.09 -48.36
CA LEU A 1014 5.19 -12.13 -48.24
C LEU A 1014 4.82 -13.24 -47.25
N LEU A 1015 4.40 -12.88 -46.04
CA LEU A 1015 3.99 -13.82 -45.00
C LEU A 1015 2.48 -14.04 -45.14
N ASP A 1016 2.11 -15.17 -45.73
CA ASP A 1016 0.74 -15.62 -45.94
C ASP A 1016 -0.19 -14.49 -46.40
N THR A 1017 0.20 -13.87 -47.53
CA THR A 1017 -0.43 -12.68 -48.10
C THR A 1017 -1.54 -13.07 -49.09
N TYR A 1018 -2.74 -12.52 -48.89
CA TYR A 1018 -3.92 -12.74 -49.74
C TYR A 1018 -4.20 -11.50 -50.59
N LEU A 1019 -4.50 -11.68 -51.89
CA LEU A 1019 -4.94 -10.58 -52.75
C LEU A 1019 -6.46 -10.36 -52.64
N PRO A 1020 -6.95 -9.11 -52.63
CA PRO A 1020 -8.38 -8.78 -52.53
C PRO A 1020 -9.23 -9.39 -53.64
N THR A 1021 -8.64 -9.62 -54.82
CA THR A 1021 -9.31 -10.22 -55.98
C THR A 1021 -9.12 -11.72 -56.11
N SER A 1022 -8.38 -12.35 -55.19
CA SER A 1022 -8.11 -13.80 -55.23
C SER A 1022 -9.29 -14.61 -54.68
N GLU A 1023 -9.58 -15.79 -55.24
CA GLU A 1023 -10.62 -16.67 -54.70
C GLU A 1023 -10.29 -17.12 -53.25
N GLN A 1024 -9.00 -17.22 -52.93
CA GLN A 1024 -8.46 -17.58 -51.61
C GLN A 1024 -8.88 -16.62 -50.50
N VAL A 1025 -9.13 -15.34 -50.82
CA VAL A 1025 -9.53 -14.33 -49.82
C VAL A 1025 -10.91 -14.64 -49.20
N ARG A 1026 -11.75 -15.40 -49.91
CA ARG A 1026 -13.07 -15.82 -49.41
C ARG A 1026 -12.99 -16.76 -48.22
N TYR A 1027 -11.86 -17.46 -48.06
CA TYR A 1027 -11.62 -18.38 -46.95
C TYR A 1027 -11.09 -17.66 -45.71
N VAL A 1028 -10.36 -16.56 -45.88
CA VAL A 1028 -9.76 -15.81 -44.75
C VAL A 1028 -10.72 -14.76 -44.16
N LEU A 1029 -11.52 -14.08 -44.99
CA LEU A 1029 -12.33 -12.92 -44.57
C LEU A 1029 -13.42 -13.21 -43.53
N PRO A 1030 -14.29 -14.23 -43.67
CA PRO A 1030 -15.39 -14.47 -42.72
C PRO A 1030 -14.89 -14.82 -41.31
N VAL A 1031 -13.84 -15.62 -41.21
CA VAL A 1031 -13.26 -16.02 -39.92
C VAL A 1031 -12.38 -14.93 -39.31
N MET A 1032 -11.74 -14.09 -40.14
CA MET A 1032 -11.15 -12.85 -39.63
C MET A 1032 -12.22 -11.94 -39.02
N GLN A 1033 -13.41 -11.87 -39.63
CA GLN A 1033 -14.57 -11.07 -39.18
C GLN A 1033 -15.18 -11.61 -37.88
N GLU A 1034 -15.42 -12.92 -37.78
CA GLU A 1034 -15.89 -13.57 -36.53
C GLU A 1034 -14.91 -13.33 -35.38
N ARG A 1035 -13.61 -13.36 -35.65
CA ARG A 1035 -12.56 -13.17 -34.64
C ARG A 1035 -12.19 -11.70 -34.40
N VAL A 1036 -12.80 -10.72 -35.07
CA VAL A 1036 -12.57 -9.29 -34.76
C VAL A 1036 -12.89 -9.03 -33.29
N LEU A 1037 -13.99 -9.58 -32.77
CA LEU A 1037 -14.39 -9.42 -31.36
C LEU A 1037 -13.47 -10.18 -30.40
N ASP A 1038 -13.01 -11.39 -30.77
CA ASP A 1038 -12.09 -12.17 -29.95
C ASP A 1038 -10.69 -11.54 -29.86
N ASN A 1039 -10.26 -10.85 -30.92
CA ASN A 1039 -8.95 -10.21 -31.02
C ASN A 1039 -8.88 -8.86 -30.28
N GLU A 1040 -10.02 -8.25 -29.91
CA GLU A 1040 -10.08 -7.06 -29.04
C GLU A 1040 -9.46 -7.33 -27.67
N ARG A 1041 -9.53 -8.59 -27.19
CA ARG A 1041 -8.86 -8.99 -25.94
C ARG A 1041 -7.35 -9.16 -26.07
N LYS A 1042 -6.84 -9.35 -27.29
CA LYS A 1042 -5.42 -9.63 -27.55
C LYS A 1042 -4.64 -8.39 -28.00
N PHE A 1043 -5.30 -7.45 -28.68
CA PHE A 1043 -4.64 -6.33 -29.37
C PHE A 1043 -5.18 -4.94 -28.95
N GLY A 1044 -6.06 -4.86 -27.94
CA GLY A 1044 -6.59 -3.61 -27.38
C GLY A 1044 -8.01 -3.28 -27.85
N GLN A 1045 -8.54 -2.11 -27.45
CA GLN A 1045 -9.92 -1.73 -27.78
C GLN A 1045 -10.12 -1.33 -29.25
N MET A 1046 -11.25 -1.73 -29.81
CA MET A 1046 -11.69 -1.31 -31.14
C MET A 1046 -12.25 0.12 -31.08
N THR A 1047 -11.53 1.08 -31.67
CA THR A 1047 -11.96 2.48 -31.71
C THR A 1047 -12.52 2.87 -33.07
N THR A 1048 -13.37 3.90 -33.08
CA THR A 1048 -13.85 4.55 -34.32
C THR A 1048 -12.69 4.94 -35.23
N THR A 1049 -11.59 5.44 -34.67
CA THR A 1049 -10.38 5.80 -35.42
C THR A 1049 -9.78 4.59 -36.14
N ARG A 1050 -9.52 3.50 -35.43
CA ARG A 1050 -8.89 2.31 -36.02
C ARG A 1050 -9.81 1.60 -37.02
N LEU A 1051 -11.12 1.56 -36.77
CA LEU A 1051 -12.10 0.98 -37.67
C LEU A 1051 -12.24 1.77 -38.98
N THR A 1052 -12.34 3.11 -38.89
CA THR A 1052 -12.45 3.96 -40.07
C THR A 1052 -11.14 4.01 -40.86
N ALA A 1053 -9.98 3.90 -40.19
CA ALA A 1053 -8.68 3.72 -40.85
C ALA A 1053 -8.61 2.39 -41.59
N MET A 1054 -8.90 1.26 -40.93
CA MET A 1054 -8.99 -0.06 -41.57
C MET A 1054 -9.87 -0.02 -42.84
N ALA A 1055 -11.07 0.56 -42.74
CA ALA A 1055 -11.98 0.68 -43.88
C ALA A 1055 -11.44 1.58 -45.00
N ALA A 1056 -10.71 2.65 -44.69
CA ALA A 1056 -10.04 3.48 -45.68
C ALA A 1056 -8.98 2.66 -46.46
N TYR A 1057 -8.12 1.93 -45.74
CA TYR A 1057 -7.05 1.11 -46.33
C TYR A 1057 -7.61 -0.02 -47.21
N PHE A 1058 -8.58 -0.79 -46.72
CA PHE A 1058 -9.23 -1.84 -47.54
C PHE A 1058 -9.97 -1.27 -48.75
N SER A 1059 -10.52 -0.05 -48.64
CA SER A 1059 -11.12 0.63 -49.80
C SER A 1059 -10.07 1.05 -50.84
N LEU A 1060 -8.89 1.50 -50.43
CA LEU A 1060 -7.79 1.85 -51.33
C LEU A 1060 -7.27 0.63 -52.09
N PHE A 1061 -7.03 -0.48 -51.40
CA PHE A 1061 -6.47 -1.69 -52.00
C PHE A 1061 -7.50 -2.61 -52.66
N ARG A 1062 -8.80 -2.29 -52.63
CA ARG A 1062 -9.90 -3.15 -53.12
C ARG A 1062 -9.66 -3.74 -54.51
N ASN A 1063 -9.11 -2.94 -55.42
CA ASN A 1063 -8.83 -3.32 -56.81
C ASN A 1063 -7.32 -3.32 -57.12
N TRP A 1064 -6.48 -3.37 -56.08
CA TRP A 1064 -5.03 -3.39 -56.25
C TRP A 1064 -4.54 -4.79 -56.60
N GLY A 1065 -3.53 -4.85 -57.47
CA GLY A 1065 -2.80 -6.06 -57.80
C GLY A 1065 -1.34 -5.73 -58.11
N PRO A 1066 -0.41 -6.66 -57.84
CA PRO A 1066 1.01 -6.43 -58.05
C PRO A 1066 1.33 -6.29 -59.54
N THR A 1067 2.21 -5.36 -59.89
CA THR A 1067 2.91 -5.40 -61.17
C THR A 1067 4.27 -6.10 -60.98
N GLY A 1068 4.83 -6.74 -62.00
CA GLY A 1068 6.07 -7.52 -61.82
C GLY A 1068 7.26 -6.65 -61.39
N ILE A 1069 7.97 -7.05 -60.32
CA ILE A 1069 9.23 -6.45 -59.88
C ILE A 1069 10.40 -7.40 -60.16
N ARG A 1070 11.63 -6.89 -60.32
CA ARG A 1070 12.83 -7.75 -60.47
C ARG A 1070 13.40 -8.19 -59.13
N THR A 1071 12.95 -7.56 -58.05
CA THR A 1071 13.37 -7.88 -56.68
C THR A 1071 12.94 -9.31 -56.32
N PRO A 1072 13.87 -10.17 -55.84
CA PRO A 1072 13.53 -11.52 -55.39
C PRO A 1072 12.38 -11.50 -54.38
N THR A 1073 11.34 -12.29 -54.63
CA THR A 1073 10.13 -12.33 -53.78
C THR A 1073 9.91 -13.73 -53.23
N LEU A 1074 9.76 -13.84 -51.91
CA LEU A 1074 9.43 -15.07 -51.20
C LEU A 1074 8.00 -15.01 -50.69
N LEU A 1075 7.18 -16.01 -51.03
CA LEU A 1075 5.88 -16.26 -50.42
C LEU A 1075 6.02 -17.38 -49.37
N VAL A 1076 5.87 -17.03 -48.10
CA VAL A 1076 5.83 -17.99 -46.99
C VAL A 1076 4.38 -18.34 -46.72
N ARG A 1077 4.00 -19.61 -46.86
CA ARG A 1077 2.62 -20.07 -46.68
C ARG A 1077 2.48 -20.93 -45.44
N ALA A 1078 1.36 -20.75 -44.73
CA ALA A 1078 1.00 -21.64 -43.64
C ALA A 1078 0.67 -23.05 -44.15
N SER A 1079 1.10 -24.08 -43.43
CA SER A 1079 0.80 -25.47 -43.79
C SER A 1079 -0.58 -25.93 -43.31
N GLU A 1080 -1.13 -25.29 -42.27
CA GLU A 1080 -2.40 -25.63 -41.62
C GLU A 1080 -3.47 -24.53 -41.82
N PRO A 1081 -4.75 -24.88 -42.04
CA PRO A 1081 -5.83 -23.91 -42.06
C PRO A 1081 -6.12 -23.39 -40.65
N VAL A 1082 -6.70 -22.20 -40.52
CA VAL A 1082 -7.19 -21.70 -39.22
C VAL A 1082 -8.42 -22.55 -38.80
N PRO A 1083 -8.56 -22.93 -37.52
CA PRO A 1083 -9.76 -23.63 -37.03
C PRO A 1083 -11.04 -22.86 -37.39
N GLY A 1084 -12.03 -23.55 -37.95
CA GLY A 1084 -13.25 -22.95 -38.53
C GLY A 1084 -13.18 -22.68 -40.04
N TRP A 1085 -11.99 -22.72 -40.68
CA TRP A 1085 -11.85 -22.62 -42.16
C TRP A 1085 -12.27 -23.89 -42.91
N ALA A 1086 -12.37 -25.03 -42.23
CA ALA A 1086 -12.45 -26.36 -42.87
C ALA A 1086 -13.66 -27.22 -42.43
N ASP A 1087 -14.71 -26.61 -41.87
CA ASP A 1087 -15.94 -27.33 -41.54
C ASP A 1087 -16.81 -27.50 -42.81
N GLY A 1088 -16.61 -28.59 -43.56
CA GLY A 1088 -17.42 -28.97 -44.73
C GLY A 1088 -16.63 -29.54 -45.92
N GLU A 1089 -17.18 -29.40 -47.15
CA GLU A 1089 -16.64 -29.93 -48.43
C GLU A 1089 -15.24 -29.41 -48.83
N HIS A 1090 -14.58 -28.60 -48.01
CA HIS A 1090 -13.49 -27.69 -48.41
C HIS A 1090 -12.13 -28.06 -47.75
N SER A 1091 -11.86 -29.36 -47.54
CA SER A 1091 -10.63 -29.88 -46.94
C SER A 1091 -9.39 -29.89 -47.86
N GLY A 1092 -9.48 -29.27 -49.04
CA GLY A 1092 -8.40 -29.17 -50.03
C GLY A 1092 -7.39 -28.04 -49.75
N ALA A 1093 -6.33 -27.94 -50.58
CA ALA A 1093 -5.31 -26.88 -50.48
C ALA A 1093 -5.77 -25.50 -51.03
N GLU A 1094 -7.06 -25.32 -51.28
CA GLU A 1094 -7.65 -24.14 -51.94
C GLU A 1094 -7.59 -22.87 -51.08
N TRP A 1095 -7.49 -22.99 -49.75
CA TRP A 1095 -7.36 -21.87 -48.82
C TRP A 1095 -5.94 -21.27 -48.79
N ARG A 1096 -4.95 -21.98 -49.33
CA ARG A 1096 -3.54 -21.55 -49.28
C ARG A 1096 -3.30 -20.38 -50.20
N THR A 1097 -2.54 -19.41 -49.71
CA THR A 1097 -2.19 -18.20 -50.45
C THR A 1097 -1.47 -18.50 -51.77
N SER A 1098 -1.71 -17.63 -52.76
CA SER A 1098 -1.02 -17.63 -54.04
C SER A 1098 -0.70 -16.21 -54.45
N TRP A 1099 0.40 -16.03 -55.18
CA TRP A 1099 0.84 -14.72 -55.66
C TRP A 1099 1.01 -14.75 -57.19
N PRO A 1100 0.51 -13.75 -57.94
CA PRO A 1100 0.47 -13.82 -59.41
C PRO A 1100 1.77 -13.33 -60.09
N ALA A 1101 2.65 -12.61 -59.38
CA ALA A 1101 3.96 -12.19 -59.89
C ALA A 1101 5.03 -13.27 -59.65
N GLU A 1102 6.20 -13.16 -60.28
CA GLU A 1102 7.32 -14.10 -60.08
C GLU A 1102 7.74 -14.14 -58.60
N HIS A 1103 7.75 -15.33 -58.00
CA HIS A 1103 8.08 -15.56 -56.60
C HIS A 1103 8.53 -17.01 -56.35
N GLU A 1104 9.22 -17.22 -55.24
CA GLU A 1104 9.48 -18.54 -54.65
C GLU A 1104 8.53 -18.82 -53.50
N VAL A 1105 8.29 -20.09 -53.19
CA VAL A 1105 7.32 -20.50 -52.18
C VAL A 1105 7.99 -21.40 -51.14
N ILE A 1106 7.75 -21.12 -49.86
CA ILE A 1106 8.12 -22.00 -48.74
C ILE A 1106 6.88 -22.22 -47.87
N ASP A 1107 6.61 -23.49 -47.54
CA ASP A 1107 5.53 -23.86 -46.62
C ASP A 1107 6.11 -24.05 -45.21
N VAL A 1108 5.49 -23.44 -44.19
CA VAL A 1108 5.94 -23.45 -42.78
C VAL A 1108 4.84 -23.96 -41.84
N PRO A 1109 5.18 -24.58 -40.69
CA PRO A 1109 4.20 -25.11 -39.74
C PRO A 1109 3.30 -24.02 -39.14
N GLY A 1110 2.10 -24.42 -38.73
CA GLY A 1110 1.09 -23.53 -38.17
C GLY A 1110 0.10 -22.98 -39.20
N ASN A 1111 -0.76 -22.08 -38.73
CA ASN A 1111 -1.78 -21.39 -39.51
C ASN A 1111 -1.44 -19.91 -39.71
N HIS A 1112 -2.31 -19.17 -40.42
CA HIS A 1112 -2.17 -17.73 -40.69
C HIS A 1112 -1.77 -16.86 -39.49
N ASN A 1113 -2.13 -17.29 -38.27
CA ASN A 1113 -1.76 -16.60 -37.05
C ASN A 1113 -0.51 -17.18 -36.39
N SER A 1114 -0.48 -18.50 -36.14
CA SER A 1114 0.61 -19.11 -35.38
C SER A 1114 1.95 -19.09 -36.11
N MET A 1115 2.00 -18.98 -37.44
CA MET A 1115 3.26 -18.95 -38.19
C MET A 1115 4.20 -17.79 -37.83
N VAL A 1116 3.68 -16.70 -37.24
CA VAL A 1116 4.46 -15.54 -36.76
C VAL A 1116 4.27 -15.23 -35.27
N GLU A 1117 3.21 -15.74 -34.64
CA GLU A 1117 2.90 -15.51 -33.22
C GLU A 1117 3.12 -16.75 -32.33
N GLY A 1118 3.07 -17.95 -32.89
CA GLY A 1118 3.19 -19.23 -32.19
C GLY A 1118 4.61 -19.44 -31.66
N ARG A 1119 4.74 -19.90 -30.41
CA ARG A 1119 6.06 -20.01 -29.75
C ARG A 1119 7.01 -20.97 -30.48
N ALA A 1120 6.49 -22.05 -31.07
CA ALA A 1120 7.32 -23.05 -31.75
C ALA A 1120 7.46 -22.74 -33.25
N GLU A 1121 6.35 -22.32 -33.88
CA GLU A 1121 6.22 -22.11 -35.31
C GLU A 1121 7.01 -20.89 -35.78
N VAL A 1122 7.04 -19.80 -35.01
CA VAL A 1122 7.77 -18.57 -35.37
C VAL A 1122 9.26 -18.80 -35.56
N SER A 1123 9.85 -19.72 -34.79
CA SER A 1123 11.28 -20.06 -34.90
C SER A 1123 11.58 -20.73 -36.24
N VAL A 1124 10.69 -21.63 -36.68
CA VAL A 1124 10.80 -22.31 -37.98
C VAL A 1124 10.61 -21.32 -39.13
N THR A 1125 9.59 -20.46 -39.03
CA THR A 1125 9.32 -19.42 -40.04
C THR A 1125 10.51 -18.46 -40.18
N ALA A 1126 11.03 -17.94 -39.07
CA ALA A 1126 12.19 -17.04 -39.08
C ALA A 1126 13.44 -17.71 -39.66
N ALA A 1127 13.72 -18.96 -39.27
CA ALA A 1127 14.87 -19.71 -39.79
C ALA A 1127 14.76 -19.94 -41.31
N ALA A 1128 13.58 -20.33 -41.81
CA ALA A 1128 13.36 -20.55 -43.24
C ALA A 1128 13.53 -19.26 -44.07
N ILE A 1129 13.07 -18.12 -43.54
CA ILE A 1129 13.26 -16.82 -44.19
C ILE A 1129 14.75 -16.44 -44.21
N GLU A 1130 15.48 -16.62 -43.09
CA GLU A 1130 16.91 -16.32 -43.05
C GLU A 1130 17.73 -17.23 -43.98
N GLU A 1131 17.38 -18.51 -44.09
CA GLU A 1131 18.01 -19.45 -45.03
C GLU A 1131 17.79 -19.02 -46.48
N TRP A 1132 16.55 -18.68 -46.84
CA TRP A 1132 16.22 -18.19 -48.17
C TRP A 1132 16.94 -16.87 -48.48
N LEU A 1133 16.96 -15.93 -47.53
CA LEU A 1133 17.67 -14.66 -47.67
C LEU A 1133 19.18 -14.90 -47.86
N ALA A 1134 19.78 -15.86 -47.16
CA ALA A 1134 21.20 -16.18 -47.31
C ALA A 1134 21.56 -16.68 -48.72
N ALA A 1135 20.62 -17.34 -49.42
CA ALA A 1135 20.81 -17.83 -50.79
C ALA A 1135 20.59 -16.76 -51.87
N HIS A 1136 19.66 -15.82 -51.65
CA HIS A 1136 19.20 -14.87 -52.69
C HIS A 1136 19.69 -13.43 -52.48
N VAL A 1137 20.11 -13.09 -51.27
CA VAL A 1137 20.64 -11.77 -50.92
C VAL A 1137 22.16 -11.78 -50.96
N ARG A 1138 22.74 -10.93 -51.79
CA ARG A 1138 24.21 -10.85 -51.95
C ARG A 1138 24.90 -10.47 -50.63
N PRO A 1139 25.89 -11.24 -50.13
CA PRO A 1139 26.74 -10.79 -49.05
C PRO A 1139 27.58 -9.60 -49.53
N PHE A 1140 27.34 -8.42 -48.97
CA PHE A 1140 28.12 -7.22 -49.29
C PHE A 1140 29.45 -7.24 -48.53
N GLY A 1141 30.46 -7.80 -49.20
CA GLY A 1141 31.85 -7.90 -48.76
C GLY A 1141 32.81 -8.48 -49.82
N SER A 1142 32.39 -8.63 -51.07
CA SER A 1142 33.29 -8.87 -52.21
C SER A 1142 33.11 -7.76 -53.25
N THR A 1143 33.82 -6.67 -53.05
CA THR A 1143 34.59 -6.04 -54.12
C THR A 1143 36.04 -6.42 -53.92
#